data_AF-A0A2A7X1X5-F1
#
_entry.id   AF-A0A2A7X1X5-F1
#
_cell.length_a   1.000
_cell.length_b   1.000
_cell.length_c   1.000
_cell.angle_alpha   90.00
_cell.angle_beta   90.00
_cell.angle_gamma   90.00
#
_symmetry.space_group_name_H-M   'P 1'
#
loop_
_entity.id
_entity.type
_entity.pdbx_description
1 polymer ?
#
loop_
_entity_poly.entity_id
_entity_poly.type
_entity_poly.pdbx_seq_one_letter_code
_entity_poly.pdbx_strand_id
1 'polypeptide(L)'
;MRKISGMLLSGFFIFSVTVPANSVHADSRATILGQPTTYTTYENAKAAPNSILKLSEANSNTTISTQLNNSLGFLLSKVPNPSFGTISGEWSVLSLARGNYNVPAQYFVNYYNRIVDQVKSDKGVLSTSKNTEYSRLILALSALGKDPTNVGGYNLLTPLADYSKTIYQGINGGIFALIAFDSNHYEIPTIADSTKQATREKYIDFILSKEIKKGTDQAGGFALSGTTPDPDITAMALQALAPYESMPEVSSAIDRAVTALSNLQNTDGGFTAWGSTSSESIAQAIVALTALGVNPATDSRFVKPNGNLVTALLKFYVDGGGFKHVLEGSADGMATDQGTYALESYDRFLNGINSLYNMTDAPVTVITNQINGLPATIALVDEPAIVSARTAYDGLGLAQKGLVASVVLDRLVDAEDALRALKNETTLVDLVVNQINALPATITLSNEASVVSARKAYDGLTHTQKEKVSINVLNKLVAAENAITTLKNQAKASEVQNKINALPSQIKLTNESAIVAARAAYNGLTAPQKAFVSSTALTKLVSAEKTITNLKNAAKAVKDKISALPAVGSVRLTSETAIKAARSGYNALDSNQKTLVGSISKLTAAEARLSLIKADKTLPTIKGVTNNAYYKVNKTVQISDNVGVLTATYTINGKSYPYSSSKVYSASAKYTITVTDLKGNKRTVVFYIDKTAPTKPTVKSISSSTTKVTGKAEVYSTIYILQGSKKIGTSKVSSSGAYSVKIAKQKKNTKLTIYVVDRAGNKSANTIVTVK
;
A
#
# COMPACT_ATOMS: atom_id res chain seq x y z
N MET A 1 17.80 -22.52 -61.13
CA MET A 1 17.81 -23.95 -61.54
C MET A 1 17.35 -24.80 -60.35
N ARG A 2 16.74 -25.98 -60.63
CA ARG A 2 16.58 -27.23 -59.82
C ARG A 2 17.09 -27.28 -58.35
N LYS A 3 16.51 -28.04 -57.39
CA LYS A 3 15.21 -28.75 -57.18
C LYS A 3 15.28 -29.46 -55.80
N ILE A 4 14.20 -29.41 -54.96
CA ILE A 4 13.55 -30.52 -54.17
C ILE A 4 14.40 -31.26 -53.09
N SER A 5 13.95 -31.65 -51.87
CA SER A 5 12.63 -31.79 -51.16
C SER A 5 12.57 -30.94 -49.85
N GLY A 6 11.56 -30.94 -48.93
CA GLY A 6 10.25 -31.63 -48.79
C GLY A 6 10.17 -32.61 -47.58
N MET A 7 9.57 -32.25 -46.44
CA MET A 7 8.19 -32.58 -45.95
C MET A 7 7.79 -31.56 -44.83
N LEU A 8 6.66 -30.85 -44.90
CA LEU A 8 5.30 -31.18 -44.39
C LEU A 8 5.23 -31.34 -42.83
N LEU A 9 4.30 -30.75 -42.07
CA LEU A 9 2.99 -30.16 -42.40
C LEU A 9 2.59 -28.99 -41.44
N SER A 10 1.98 -27.96 -42.05
CA SER A 10 1.14 -26.85 -41.55
C SER A 10 -0.13 -27.29 -40.78
N GLY A 11 -0.95 -26.42 -40.17
CA GLY A 11 -0.94 -24.95 -40.04
C GLY A 11 -2.28 -24.37 -39.53
N PHE A 12 -2.28 -23.07 -39.21
CA PHE A 12 -3.40 -22.22 -38.75
C PHE A 12 -4.55 -22.05 -39.77
N PHE A 13 -5.71 -21.48 -39.36
CA PHE A 13 -6.13 -20.11 -39.74
C PHE A 13 -7.41 -19.60 -39.02
N ILE A 14 -7.70 -18.31 -39.18
CA ILE A 14 -8.64 -17.48 -38.39
C ILE A 14 -9.49 -16.60 -39.34
N PHE A 15 -10.63 -16.11 -38.84
CA PHE A 15 -11.32 -14.83 -39.13
C PHE A 15 -12.47 -14.70 -40.17
N SER A 16 -13.59 -14.17 -39.65
CA SER A 16 -14.40 -13.02 -40.15
C SER A 16 -15.74 -13.16 -40.91
N VAL A 17 -16.81 -12.78 -40.19
CA VAL A 17 -17.86 -11.75 -40.50
C VAL A 17 -18.71 -11.86 -41.80
N THR A 18 -20.06 -11.92 -41.65
CA THR A 18 -21.11 -10.95 -42.13
C THR A 18 -22.55 -11.55 -41.99
N VAL A 19 -23.58 -10.70 -41.85
CA VAL A 19 -25.04 -10.98 -41.69
C VAL A 19 -25.77 -10.04 -42.70
N PRO A 20 -26.86 -10.38 -43.47
CA PRO A 20 -28.22 -10.61 -42.92
C PRO A 20 -29.33 -11.36 -43.75
N ALA A 21 -30.51 -11.50 -43.10
CA ALA A 21 -31.90 -11.41 -43.61
C ALA A 21 -32.71 -12.64 -44.17
N ASN A 22 -33.84 -12.89 -43.49
CA ASN A 22 -35.18 -13.40 -43.91
C ASN A 22 -35.36 -14.72 -44.71
N SER A 23 -36.06 -15.72 -44.12
CA SER A 23 -37.49 -15.98 -44.41
C SER A 23 -38.11 -17.23 -43.70
N VAL A 24 -39.22 -17.01 -42.98
CA VAL A 24 -40.52 -17.77 -42.97
C VAL A 24 -40.59 -19.32 -42.90
N HIS A 25 -41.33 -19.84 -41.90
CA HIS A 25 -41.99 -21.17 -41.78
C HIS A 25 -41.11 -22.45 -41.67
N ALA A 26 -41.58 -23.60 -41.17
CA ALA A 26 -42.57 -23.96 -40.12
C ALA A 26 -42.57 -25.50 -39.92
N ASP A 27 -42.89 -25.96 -38.70
CA ASP A 27 -43.46 -27.28 -38.30
C ASP A 27 -43.09 -28.58 -39.08
N SER A 28 -42.56 -29.58 -38.36
CA SER A 28 -42.69 -31.00 -38.74
C SER A 28 -42.90 -31.94 -37.54
N ARG A 29 -44.07 -31.81 -36.92
CA ARG A 29 -44.93 -32.89 -36.36
C ARG A 29 -44.33 -34.29 -36.18
N ALA A 30 -44.43 -34.80 -34.95
CA ALA A 30 -44.47 -36.23 -34.67
C ALA A 30 -45.94 -36.73 -34.61
N THR A 31 -46.22 -37.92 -35.15
CA THR A 31 -47.59 -38.42 -35.35
C THR A 31 -47.91 -39.63 -34.46
N ILE A 32 -48.79 -39.39 -33.47
CA ILE A 32 -49.95 -40.21 -33.04
C ILE A 32 -49.84 -41.76 -33.08
N LEU A 33 -50.06 -42.40 -31.92
CA LEU A 33 -51.20 -43.34 -31.69
C LEU A 33 -51.27 -43.76 -30.21
N GLY A 34 -52.44 -43.61 -29.57
CA GLY A 34 -52.67 -44.07 -28.17
C GLY A 34 -53.59 -43.18 -27.30
N GLN A 35 -54.84 -42.98 -27.71
CA GLN A 35 -55.91 -42.42 -26.86
C GLN A 35 -56.27 -43.42 -25.74
N PRO A 36 -56.68 -42.98 -24.52
CA PRO A 36 -58.06 -42.49 -24.38
C PRO A 36 -58.32 -41.31 -23.41
N THR A 37 -59.50 -40.72 -23.64
CA THR A 37 -60.36 -39.95 -22.71
C THR A 37 -59.91 -38.56 -22.26
N THR A 38 -60.65 -37.59 -22.78
CA THR A 38 -60.58 -36.14 -22.49
C THR A 38 -61.21 -35.79 -21.14
N TYR A 39 -60.48 -35.06 -20.29
CA TYR A 39 -61.07 -34.13 -19.33
C TYR A 39 -60.96 -32.71 -19.88
N THR A 40 -62.10 -32.07 -20.15
CA THR A 40 -62.16 -30.67 -20.56
C THR A 40 -61.94 -29.75 -19.37
N THR A 41 -60.80 -29.08 -19.32
CA THR A 41 -60.52 -28.02 -18.36
C THR A 41 -61.36 -26.77 -18.66
N TYR A 42 -62.41 -26.54 -17.87
CA TYR A 42 -63.10 -25.25 -17.85
C TYR A 42 -62.29 -24.26 -17.01
N GLU A 43 -61.37 -23.53 -17.64
CA GLU A 43 -60.84 -22.29 -17.08
C GLU A 43 -61.94 -21.23 -17.04
N ASN A 44 -62.70 -21.19 -15.93
CA ASN A 44 -63.45 -20.01 -15.51
C ASN A 44 -62.80 -19.43 -14.25
N ALA A 45 -61.54 -19.00 -14.38
CA ALA A 45 -60.90 -18.17 -13.38
C ALA A 45 -61.67 -16.83 -13.28
N LYS A 46 -62.56 -16.72 -12.29
CA LYS A 46 -63.10 -15.42 -11.87
C LYS A 46 -61.91 -14.52 -11.52
N ALA A 47 -61.77 -13.42 -12.23
CA ALA A 47 -60.61 -12.55 -12.14
C ALA A 47 -60.36 -12.09 -10.70
N ALA A 48 -59.17 -12.38 -10.18
CA ALA A 48 -58.68 -11.76 -8.96
C ALA A 48 -58.47 -10.26 -9.22
N PRO A 49 -59.05 -9.36 -8.42
CA PRO A 49 -58.78 -7.93 -8.56
C PRO A 49 -57.33 -7.63 -8.13
N ASN A 50 -56.52 -7.19 -9.08
CA ASN A 50 -55.21 -6.59 -8.80
C ASN A 50 -55.38 -5.34 -7.93
N SER A 51 -55.28 -5.50 -6.62
CA SER A 51 -55.11 -4.39 -5.69
C SER A 51 -54.12 -4.77 -4.60
N ILE A 52 -52.95 -4.13 -4.64
CA ILE A 52 -51.93 -4.24 -3.59
C ILE A 52 -52.49 -3.54 -2.34
N LEU A 53 -53.07 -4.31 -1.43
CA LEU A 53 -53.41 -3.83 -0.10
C LEU A 53 -52.17 -3.93 0.81
N LYS A 54 -51.73 -2.79 1.32
CA LYS A 54 -50.73 -2.75 2.40
C LYS A 54 -51.35 -3.39 3.64
N LEU A 55 -50.60 -4.30 4.27
CA LEU A 55 -50.95 -5.10 5.45
C LEU A 55 -51.14 -4.30 6.77
N SER A 56 -51.65 -3.08 6.69
CA SER A 56 -51.95 -2.22 7.84
C SER A 56 -53.18 -1.30 7.68
N GLU A 57 -53.80 -1.21 6.49
CA GLU A 57 -54.90 -0.26 6.21
C GLU A 57 -56.10 -0.90 5.48
N ALA A 58 -56.45 -2.12 5.86
CA ALA A 58 -57.66 -2.79 5.39
C ALA A 58 -58.27 -3.67 6.49
N ASN A 59 -58.78 -3.05 7.57
CA ASN A 59 -59.54 -3.81 8.57
C ASN A 59 -60.60 -2.97 9.29
N SER A 60 -61.79 -2.88 8.67
CA SER A 60 -63.06 -2.71 9.40
C SER A 60 -63.62 -4.05 9.90
N ASN A 61 -62.79 -5.11 9.90
CA ASN A 61 -63.12 -6.50 10.24
C ASN A 61 -62.35 -6.98 11.51
N THR A 62 -61.98 -6.04 12.38
CA THR A 62 -61.13 -6.22 13.59
C THR A 62 -61.60 -7.25 14.62
N THR A 63 -62.78 -7.84 14.44
CA THR A 63 -63.46 -8.75 15.39
C THR A 63 -63.25 -10.25 15.19
N ILE A 64 -62.47 -10.69 14.18
CA ILE A 64 -62.10 -12.12 14.05
C ILE A 64 -60.61 -12.38 14.19
N SER A 65 -59.73 -11.56 13.59
CA SER A 65 -58.30 -11.89 13.51
C SER A 65 -57.62 -11.80 14.88
N THR A 66 -58.16 -11.03 15.83
CA THR A 66 -57.72 -11.04 17.24
C THR A 66 -58.09 -12.35 17.93
N GLN A 67 -59.34 -12.81 17.78
CA GLN A 67 -59.83 -14.06 18.37
C GLN A 67 -59.12 -15.28 17.77
N LEU A 68 -58.87 -15.28 16.46
CA LEU A 68 -58.08 -16.28 15.76
C LEU A 68 -56.65 -16.34 16.32
N ASN A 69 -55.93 -15.22 16.37
CA ASN A 69 -54.56 -15.17 16.90
C ASN A 69 -54.50 -15.56 18.38
N ASN A 70 -55.46 -15.13 19.21
CA ASN A 70 -55.54 -15.54 20.61
C ASN A 70 -55.77 -17.05 20.74
N SER A 71 -56.67 -17.63 19.94
CA SER A 71 -56.94 -19.08 19.97
C SER A 71 -55.79 -19.91 19.41
N LEU A 72 -55.05 -19.43 18.40
CA LEU A 72 -53.82 -20.06 17.91
C LEU A 72 -52.71 -20.01 18.99
N GLY A 73 -52.53 -18.87 19.66
CA GLY A 73 -51.63 -18.76 20.81
C GLY A 73 -52.04 -19.65 21.99
N PHE A 74 -53.34 -19.76 22.26
CA PHE A 74 -53.89 -20.66 23.27
C PHE A 74 -53.61 -22.12 22.91
N LEU A 75 -53.87 -22.55 21.67
CA LEU A 75 -53.54 -23.90 21.17
C LEU A 75 -52.05 -24.22 21.37
N LEU A 76 -51.15 -23.32 20.94
CA LEU A 76 -49.70 -23.49 21.12
C LEU A 76 -49.33 -23.62 22.62
N SER A 77 -50.01 -22.89 23.51
CA SER A 77 -49.76 -22.95 24.96
C SER A 77 -50.28 -24.25 25.62
N LYS A 78 -51.39 -24.81 25.12
CA LYS A 78 -51.99 -26.05 25.64
C LYS A 78 -51.39 -27.31 25.03
N VAL A 79 -50.89 -27.19 23.80
CA VAL A 79 -50.31 -28.28 23.01
C VAL A 79 -48.85 -27.92 22.66
N PRO A 80 -47.94 -27.71 23.63
CA PRO A 80 -46.56 -27.32 23.33
C PRO A 80 -45.74 -28.45 22.66
N ASN A 81 -46.24 -29.69 22.71
CA ASN A 81 -45.59 -30.89 22.18
C ASN A 81 -46.62 -31.82 21.52
N PRO A 82 -47.27 -31.45 20.40
CA PRO A 82 -48.33 -32.25 19.76
C PRO A 82 -47.83 -33.65 19.40
N SER A 83 -48.65 -34.69 19.50
CA SER A 83 -48.30 -36.06 19.09
C SER A 83 -49.36 -36.62 18.15
N PHE A 84 -49.18 -37.86 17.68
CA PHE A 84 -50.24 -38.57 16.96
C PHE A 84 -51.50 -38.67 17.85
N GLY A 85 -52.65 -38.18 17.38
CA GLY A 85 -53.90 -38.24 18.14
C GLY A 85 -54.91 -37.12 17.83
N THR A 86 -56.18 -37.39 18.11
CA THR A 86 -57.29 -36.47 17.82
C THR A 86 -57.27 -35.20 18.69
N ILE A 87 -56.93 -35.33 19.97
CA ILE A 87 -56.84 -34.22 20.93
C ILE A 87 -55.36 -33.94 21.17
N SER A 88 -54.96 -32.66 21.18
CA SER A 88 -53.56 -32.25 21.38
C SER A 88 -52.60 -32.83 20.33
N GLY A 89 -53.08 -32.97 19.10
CA GLY A 89 -52.36 -33.60 17.99
C GLY A 89 -52.69 -32.97 16.65
N GLU A 90 -53.22 -33.76 15.72
CA GLU A 90 -53.37 -33.35 14.31
C GLU A 90 -54.19 -32.07 14.10
N TRP A 91 -55.30 -31.86 14.81
CA TRP A 91 -56.17 -30.69 14.58
C TRP A 91 -55.54 -29.39 15.07
N SER A 92 -54.81 -29.43 16.19
CA SER A 92 -54.04 -28.29 16.69
C SER A 92 -52.89 -27.96 15.75
N VAL A 93 -52.22 -28.99 15.19
CA VAL A 93 -51.18 -28.83 14.16
C VAL A 93 -51.75 -28.25 12.87
N LEU A 94 -52.89 -28.75 12.38
CA LEU A 94 -53.59 -28.20 11.21
C LEU A 94 -53.89 -26.71 11.40
N SER A 95 -54.49 -26.35 12.52
CA SER A 95 -54.85 -24.96 12.84
C SER A 95 -53.62 -24.04 12.85
N LEU A 96 -52.55 -24.46 13.53
CA LEU A 96 -51.29 -23.71 13.62
C LEU A 96 -50.49 -23.66 12.30
N ALA A 97 -50.63 -24.66 11.44
CA ALA A 97 -49.90 -24.74 10.16
C ALA A 97 -50.62 -24.02 9.02
N ARG A 98 -51.95 -23.97 9.03
CA ARG A 98 -52.73 -23.16 8.09
C ARG A 98 -52.70 -21.69 8.51
N GLY A 99 -52.90 -21.41 9.80
CA GLY A 99 -52.94 -20.05 10.33
C GLY A 99 -51.63 -19.29 10.26
N ASN A 100 -51.73 -17.98 10.09
CA ASN A 100 -50.59 -17.06 10.01
C ASN A 100 -50.03 -16.73 11.41
N TYR A 101 -49.68 -17.75 12.19
CA TYR A 101 -49.22 -17.63 13.58
C TYR A 101 -47.79 -18.16 13.74
N ASN A 102 -46.96 -17.40 14.43
CA ASN A 102 -45.55 -17.74 14.60
C ASN A 102 -45.37 -18.80 15.71
N VAL A 103 -44.84 -19.97 15.35
CA VAL A 103 -44.50 -21.06 16.29
C VAL A 103 -42.99 -21.17 16.48
N PRO A 104 -42.49 -21.77 17.59
CA PRO A 104 -41.07 -22.04 17.76
C PRO A 104 -40.52 -22.89 16.60
N ALA A 105 -39.33 -22.55 16.09
CA ALA A 105 -38.78 -23.16 14.86
C ALA A 105 -38.69 -24.70 14.87
N GLN A 106 -38.55 -25.31 16.06
CA GLN A 106 -38.49 -26.78 16.22
C GLN A 106 -39.85 -27.43 16.46
N TYR A 107 -40.95 -26.67 16.60
CA TYR A 107 -42.27 -27.19 16.97
C TYR A 107 -42.80 -28.24 15.96
N PHE A 108 -42.93 -27.87 14.69
CA PHE A 108 -43.39 -28.79 13.64
C PHE A 108 -42.34 -29.85 13.27
N VAL A 109 -41.04 -29.54 13.42
CA VAL A 109 -39.95 -30.51 13.21
C VAL A 109 -40.05 -31.65 14.24
N ASN A 110 -40.21 -31.30 15.51
CA ASN A 110 -40.37 -32.25 16.61
C ASN A 110 -41.70 -33.01 16.54
N TYR A 111 -42.77 -32.41 16.00
CA TYR A 111 -43.99 -33.15 15.66
C TYR A 111 -43.73 -34.20 14.57
N TYR A 112 -43.20 -33.77 13.42
CA TYR A 112 -42.95 -34.67 12.28
C TYR A 112 -42.01 -35.83 12.63
N ASN A 113 -40.95 -35.59 13.41
CA ASN A 113 -40.05 -36.64 13.87
C ASN A 113 -40.80 -37.68 14.74
N ARG A 114 -41.65 -37.23 15.68
CA ARG A 114 -42.46 -38.13 16.50
C ARG A 114 -43.50 -38.90 15.69
N ILE A 115 -44.07 -38.30 14.64
CA ILE A 115 -44.91 -39.01 13.67
C ILE A 115 -44.12 -40.09 12.91
N VAL A 116 -42.92 -39.78 12.43
CA VAL A 116 -42.06 -40.76 11.75
C VAL A 116 -41.71 -41.94 12.66
N ASP A 117 -41.43 -41.68 13.94
CA ASP A 117 -41.13 -42.71 14.92
C ASP A 117 -42.38 -43.55 15.27
N GLN A 118 -43.55 -42.92 15.43
CA GLN A 118 -44.83 -43.61 15.64
C GLN A 118 -45.19 -44.51 14.46
N VAL A 119 -45.15 -43.99 13.22
CA VAL A 119 -45.45 -44.75 12.00
C VAL A 119 -44.52 -45.96 11.85
N LYS A 120 -43.22 -45.83 12.19
CA LYS A 120 -42.28 -46.94 12.22
C LYS A 120 -42.59 -47.97 13.31
N SER A 121 -42.89 -47.51 14.53
CA SER A 121 -43.29 -48.37 15.65
C SER A 121 -44.51 -49.22 15.30
N ASP A 122 -45.51 -48.60 14.68
CA ASP A 122 -46.77 -49.23 14.27
C ASP A 122 -46.66 -49.99 12.93
N LYS A 123 -45.47 -50.00 12.31
CA LYS A 123 -45.18 -50.64 11.02
C LYS A 123 -46.14 -50.17 9.90
N GLY A 124 -46.50 -48.90 9.92
CA GLY A 124 -47.46 -48.28 9.00
C GLY A 124 -48.93 -48.52 9.34
N VAL A 125 -49.26 -49.25 10.42
CA VAL A 125 -50.64 -49.61 10.79
C VAL A 125 -51.19 -48.70 11.89
N LEU A 126 -51.53 -47.45 11.54
CA LEU A 126 -52.09 -46.45 12.48
C LEU A 126 -53.41 -46.89 13.13
N SER A 127 -54.20 -47.70 12.41
CA SER A 127 -55.40 -48.32 12.97
C SER A 127 -55.82 -49.56 12.19
N THR A 128 -56.32 -50.55 12.91
CA THR A 128 -56.96 -51.75 12.34
C THR A 128 -58.42 -51.50 11.96
N SER A 129 -59.11 -50.56 12.63
CA SER A 129 -60.55 -50.32 12.50
C SER A 129 -60.95 -48.92 12.03
N LYS A 130 -60.04 -47.92 12.09
CA LYS A 130 -60.32 -46.53 11.72
C LYS A 130 -59.36 -46.02 10.64
N ASN A 131 -59.76 -46.14 9.39
CA ASN A 131 -59.05 -45.51 8.27
C ASN A 131 -59.04 -43.96 8.37
N THR A 132 -60.01 -43.35 9.06
CA THR A 132 -60.02 -41.90 9.35
C THR A 132 -58.80 -41.40 10.13
N GLU A 133 -58.06 -42.27 10.84
CA GLU A 133 -56.80 -41.89 11.49
C GLU A 133 -55.70 -41.53 10.47
N TYR A 134 -55.67 -42.22 9.31
CA TYR A 134 -54.78 -41.87 8.20
C TYR A 134 -55.18 -40.54 7.59
N SER A 135 -56.48 -40.35 7.31
CA SER A 135 -56.99 -39.09 6.78
C SER A 135 -56.60 -37.90 7.65
N ARG A 136 -56.80 -37.99 8.96
CA ARG A 136 -56.47 -36.91 9.90
C ARG A 136 -54.97 -36.59 9.88
N LEU A 137 -54.10 -37.61 9.86
CA LEU A 137 -52.66 -37.42 9.80
C LEU A 137 -52.21 -36.87 8.44
N ILE A 138 -52.78 -37.32 7.32
CA ILE A 138 -52.53 -36.77 5.99
C ILE A 138 -52.82 -35.27 5.98
N LEU A 139 -53.97 -34.82 6.52
CA LEU A 139 -54.31 -33.41 6.58
C LEU A 139 -53.31 -32.57 7.39
N ALA A 140 -52.84 -33.07 8.54
CA ALA A 140 -51.80 -32.39 9.31
C ALA A 140 -50.46 -32.34 8.57
N LEU A 141 -50.08 -33.41 7.85
CA LEU A 141 -48.87 -33.44 7.03
C LEU A 141 -48.95 -32.50 5.82
N SER A 142 -50.08 -32.50 5.10
CA SER A 142 -50.32 -31.62 3.96
C SER A 142 -50.28 -30.14 4.36
N ALA A 143 -50.81 -29.78 5.53
CA ALA A 143 -50.73 -28.43 6.08
C ALA A 143 -49.28 -28.00 6.37
N LEU A 144 -48.40 -28.95 6.68
CA LEU A 144 -46.97 -28.75 6.88
C LEU A 144 -46.15 -28.85 5.58
N GLY A 145 -46.79 -29.04 4.43
CA GLY A 145 -46.11 -29.33 3.16
C GLY A 145 -45.30 -30.63 3.18
N LYS A 146 -45.66 -31.59 4.03
CA LYS A 146 -45.00 -32.91 4.15
C LYS A 146 -45.68 -33.94 3.27
N ASP A 147 -44.87 -34.76 2.63
CA ASP A 147 -45.30 -35.82 1.73
C ASP A 147 -45.80 -37.06 2.53
N PRO A 148 -47.09 -37.42 2.44
CA PRO A 148 -47.64 -38.61 3.10
C PRO A 148 -47.30 -39.93 2.38
N THR A 149 -46.71 -39.89 1.17
CA THR A 149 -46.38 -41.10 0.41
C THR A 149 -45.16 -41.85 0.96
N ASN A 150 -44.33 -41.18 1.79
CA ASN A 150 -43.17 -41.80 2.44
C ASN A 150 -42.90 -41.22 3.83
N VAL A 151 -43.74 -41.61 4.79
CA VAL A 151 -43.53 -41.27 6.21
C VAL A 151 -42.86 -42.46 6.90
N GLY A 152 -41.57 -42.30 7.24
CA GLY A 152 -40.80 -43.35 7.90
C GLY A 152 -40.61 -44.64 7.09
N GLY A 153 -40.80 -44.60 5.76
CA GLY A 153 -40.78 -45.77 4.87
C GLY A 153 -42.16 -46.29 4.45
N TYR A 154 -43.26 -45.65 4.88
CA TYR A 154 -44.63 -46.08 4.63
C TYR A 154 -45.45 -45.05 3.86
N ASN A 155 -46.27 -45.51 2.92
CA ASN A 155 -47.24 -44.68 2.21
C ASN A 155 -48.56 -44.65 2.98
N LEU A 156 -48.91 -43.49 3.55
CA LEU A 156 -50.11 -43.31 4.37
C LEU A 156 -51.40 -43.17 3.56
N LEU A 157 -51.31 -42.96 2.24
CA LEU A 157 -52.45 -42.94 1.32
C LEU A 157 -52.96 -44.35 1.01
N THR A 158 -52.08 -45.36 0.99
CA THR A 158 -52.43 -46.74 0.58
C THR A 158 -53.55 -47.36 1.41
N PRO A 159 -53.66 -47.17 2.73
CA PRO A 159 -54.80 -47.67 3.51
C PRO A 159 -56.14 -47.04 3.15
N LEU A 160 -56.15 -45.80 2.63
CA LEU A 160 -57.35 -45.13 2.09
C LEU A 160 -57.69 -45.58 0.66
N ALA A 161 -56.81 -46.33 -0.02
CA ALA A 161 -57.10 -46.92 -1.31
C ALA A 161 -57.86 -48.26 -1.23
N ASP A 162 -57.99 -48.85 -0.04
CA ASP A 162 -58.98 -49.90 0.23
C ASP A 162 -60.35 -49.25 0.49
N TYR A 163 -61.17 -49.19 -0.56
CA TYR A 163 -62.51 -48.62 -0.55
C TYR A 163 -63.38 -49.29 0.51
N SER A 164 -63.45 -50.62 0.50
CA SER A 164 -64.32 -51.42 1.37
C SER A 164 -63.98 -51.23 2.85
N LYS A 165 -62.70 -51.19 3.21
CA LYS A 165 -62.25 -50.90 4.58
C LYS A 165 -62.53 -49.45 4.98
N THR A 166 -62.41 -48.51 4.05
CA THR A 166 -62.63 -47.09 4.33
C THR A 166 -64.12 -46.77 4.57
N ILE A 167 -65.02 -47.24 3.70
CA ILE A 167 -66.46 -47.00 3.85
C ILE A 167 -67.11 -47.82 4.97
N TYR A 168 -66.38 -48.77 5.59
CA TYR A 168 -66.85 -49.51 6.77
C TYR A 168 -67.19 -48.58 7.95
N GLN A 169 -66.55 -47.41 8.04
CA GLN A 169 -66.87 -46.36 9.01
C GLN A 169 -68.11 -45.52 8.63
N GLY A 170 -68.90 -45.95 7.64
CA GLY A 170 -70.03 -45.19 7.12
C GLY A 170 -69.60 -43.97 6.30
N ILE A 171 -70.52 -43.02 6.13
CA ILE A 171 -70.32 -41.81 5.32
C ILE A 171 -69.06 -41.03 5.74
N ASN A 172 -68.77 -40.98 7.04
CA ASN A 172 -67.62 -40.29 7.62
C ASN A 172 -66.27 -40.80 7.09
N GLY A 173 -66.17 -42.11 6.79
CA GLY A 173 -64.97 -42.69 6.18
C GLY A 173 -64.74 -42.20 4.75
N GLY A 174 -65.79 -42.15 3.93
CA GLY A 174 -65.72 -41.64 2.56
C GLY A 174 -65.44 -40.13 2.49
N ILE A 175 -66.08 -39.35 3.37
CA ILE A 175 -65.86 -37.91 3.51
C ILE A 175 -64.38 -37.62 3.80
N PHE A 176 -63.82 -38.16 4.88
CA PHE A 176 -62.44 -37.90 5.24
C PHE A 176 -61.42 -38.51 4.27
N ALA A 177 -61.78 -39.54 3.50
CA ALA A 177 -60.92 -40.04 2.44
C ALA A 177 -60.76 -39.04 1.29
N LEU A 178 -61.87 -38.49 0.77
CA LEU A 178 -61.81 -37.44 -0.27
C LEU A 178 -61.05 -36.21 0.23
N ILE A 179 -61.42 -35.66 1.39
CA ILE A 179 -60.74 -34.47 1.95
C ILE A 179 -59.22 -34.73 2.08
N ALA A 180 -58.80 -35.91 2.53
CA ALA A 180 -57.38 -36.27 2.62
C ALA A 180 -56.70 -36.36 1.24
N PHE A 181 -57.29 -37.07 0.26
CA PHE A 181 -56.72 -37.18 -1.09
C PHE A 181 -56.66 -35.83 -1.80
N ASP A 182 -57.70 -35.00 -1.68
CA ASP A 182 -57.81 -33.75 -2.41
C ASP A 182 -57.05 -32.60 -1.74
N SER A 183 -56.63 -32.77 -0.47
CA SER A 183 -55.94 -31.73 0.27
C SER A 183 -54.66 -31.21 -0.36
N ASN A 184 -54.00 -32.03 -1.20
CA ASN A 184 -52.90 -31.59 -2.06
C ASN A 184 -52.91 -32.35 -3.40
N HIS A 185 -54.11 -32.66 -3.91
CA HIS A 185 -54.34 -33.44 -5.13
C HIS A 185 -53.51 -34.74 -5.23
N TYR A 186 -53.44 -35.51 -4.13
CA TYR A 186 -52.73 -36.78 -4.12
C TYR A 186 -53.36 -37.79 -5.07
N GLU A 187 -52.52 -38.54 -5.76
CA GLU A 187 -52.92 -39.73 -6.50
C GLU A 187 -53.35 -40.85 -5.54
N ILE A 188 -54.41 -41.57 -5.90
CA ILE A 188 -54.88 -42.73 -5.12
C ILE A 188 -53.98 -43.93 -5.46
N PRO A 189 -53.22 -44.50 -4.51
CA PRO A 189 -52.34 -45.62 -4.82
C PRO A 189 -53.11 -46.86 -5.32
N THR A 190 -52.47 -47.62 -6.22
CA THR A 190 -52.96 -48.95 -6.59
C THR A 190 -52.74 -49.92 -5.44
N ILE A 191 -53.77 -50.67 -5.06
CA ILE A 191 -53.66 -51.78 -4.09
C ILE A 191 -53.69 -53.15 -4.78
N ALA A 192 -53.11 -54.16 -4.12
CA ALA A 192 -52.97 -55.50 -4.68
C ALA A 192 -54.32 -56.20 -4.93
N ASP A 193 -55.34 -55.90 -4.11
CA ASP A 193 -56.70 -56.39 -4.30
C ASP A 193 -57.53 -55.37 -5.08
N SER A 194 -57.50 -55.48 -6.41
CA SER A 194 -58.21 -54.58 -7.31
C SER A 194 -59.73 -54.57 -7.11
N THR A 195 -60.31 -55.60 -6.47
CA THR A 195 -61.75 -55.63 -6.16
C THR A 195 -62.13 -54.59 -5.09
N LYS A 196 -61.17 -54.25 -4.21
CA LYS A 196 -61.32 -53.23 -3.17
C LYS A 196 -60.80 -51.85 -3.56
N GLN A 197 -60.27 -51.67 -4.78
CA GLN A 197 -59.64 -50.41 -5.20
C GLN A 197 -60.60 -49.23 -5.10
N ALA A 198 -60.20 -48.18 -4.38
CA ALA A 198 -60.89 -46.90 -4.35
C ALA A 198 -60.58 -46.04 -5.58
N THR A 199 -61.53 -45.16 -5.92
CA THR A 199 -61.36 -44.02 -6.84
C THR A 199 -62.09 -42.81 -6.22
N ARG A 200 -61.86 -41.60 -6.77
CA ARG A 200 -62.57 -40.39 -6.31
C ARG A 200 -64.08 -40.55 -6.53
N GLU A 201 -64.45 -41.00 -7.72
CA GLU A 201 -65.83 -41.26 -8.16
C GLU A 201 -66.53 -42.24 -7.20
N LYS A 202 -65.89 -43.36 -6.82
CA LYS A 202 -66.47 -44.30 -5.85
C LYS A 202 -66.79 -43.66 -4.50
N TYR A 203 -65.95 -42.75 -4.00
CA TYR A 203 -66.24 -42.05 -2.74
C TYR A 203 -67.32 -40.96 -2.91
N ILE A 204 -67.31 -40.24 -4.03
CA ILE A 204 -68.35 -39.27 -4.38
C ILE A 204 -69.71 -39.98 -4.47
N ASP A 205 -69.82 -41.03 -5.29
CA ASP A 205 -71.01 -41.87 -5.44
C ASP A 205 -71.49 -42.42 -4.09
N PHE A 206 -70.56 -42.87 -3.24
CA PHE A 206 -70.90 -43.34 -1.90
C PHE A 206 -71.50 -42.23 -1.03
N ILE A 207 -70.89 -41.05 -0.96
CA ILE A 207 -71.43 -39.91 -0.19
C ILE A 207 -72.79 -39.51 -0.77
N LEU A 208 -72.89 -39.33 -2.08
CA LEU A 208 -74.15 -39.02 -2.77
C LEU A 208 -75.22 -40.11 -2.57
N SER A 209 -74.87 -41.37 -2.34
CA SER A 209 -75.83 -42.44 -2.00
C SER A 209 -76.40 -42.33 -0.59
N LYS A 210 -75.79 -41.51 0.28
CA LYS A 210 -76.20 -41.25 1.67
C LYS A 210 -76.99 -39.95 1.83
N GLU A 211 -77.29 -39.25 0.73
CA GLU A 211 -78.20 -38.11 0.77
C GLU A 211 -79.57 -38.54 1.31
N ILE A 212 -80.03 -37.85 2.34
CA ILE A 212 -81.30 -38.15 3.00
C ILE A 212 -82.44 -37.97 1.99
N LYS A 213 -83.28 -39.00 1.85
CA LYS A 213 -84.44 -39.05 0.93
C LYS A 213 -84.10 -38.75 -0.54
N LYS A 214 -82.88 -39.08 -1.01
CA LYS A 214 -82.46 -38.95 -2.41
C LYS A 214 -83.52 -39.44 -3.41
N GLY A 215 -83.72 -38.69 -4.48
CA GLY A 215 -84.70 -38.99 -5.53
C GLY A 215 -86.14 -38.57 -5.21
N THR A 216 -86.35 -37.76 -4.17
CA THR A 216 -87.65 -37.18 -3.82
C THR A 216 -87.54 -35.66 -3.66
N ASP A 217 -88.67 -34.95 -3.67
CA ASP A 217 -88.74 -33.50 -3.40
C ASP A 217 -88.28 -33.12 -1.97
N GLN A 218 -88.08 -34.11 -1.10
CA GLN A 218 -87.58 -33.96 0.27
C GLN A 218 -86.09 -34.35 0.38
N ALA A 219 -85.40 -34.54 -0.74
CA ALA A 219 -83.97 -34.85 -0.77
C ALA A 219 -83.13 -33.67 -0.24
N GLY A 220 -82.11 -33.98 0.53
CA GLY A 220 -81.09 -32.99 0.91
C GLY A 220 -80.47 -33.25 2.27
N GLY A 221 -79.19 -32.91 2.38
CA GLY A 221 -78.41 -33.12 3.60
C GLY A 221 -78.06 -34.58 3.86
N PHE A 222 -77.27 -34.79 4.90
CA PHE A 222 -76.62 -36.06 5.21
C PHE A 222 -76.66 -36.30 6.73
N ALA A 223 -76.49 -37.55 7.15
CA ALA A 223 -76.37 -37.91 8.57
C ALA A 223 -75.48 -39.13 8.76
N LEU A 224 -74.89 -39.26 9.97
CA LEU A 224 -74.07 -40.42 10.31
C LEU A 224 -74.90 -41.72 10.30
N SER A 225 -76.16 -41.61 10.72
CA SER A 225 -77.19 -42.65 10.69
C SER A 225 -78.59 -42.00 10.77
N GLY A 226 -79.64 -42.78 10.47
CA GLY A 226 -81.03 -42.30 10.52
C GLY A 226 -81.55 -41.76 9.17
N THR A 227 -82.66 -41.01 9.23
CA THR A 227 -83.42 -40.52 8.06
C THR A 227 -83.72 -39.02 8.11
N THR A 228 -83.04 -38.29 8.99
CA THR A 228 -83.14 -36.84 9.17
C THR A 228 -81.75 -36.24 8.97
N PRO A 229 -81.60 -35.10 8.24
CA PRO A 229 -80.30 -34.44 8.09
C PRO A 229 -79.74 -33.97 9.43
N ASP A 230 -78.42 -34.14 9.59
CA ASP A 230 -77.63 -33.74 10.74
C ASP A 230 -76.65 -32.63 10.30
N PRO A 231 -76.48 -31.53 11.07
CA PRO A 231 -75.72 -30.38 10.60
C PRO A 231 -74.22 -30.67 10.48
N ASP A 232 -73.64 -31.49 11.38
CA ASP A 232 -72.22 -31.85 11.36
C ASP A 232 -71.89 -32.60 10.07
N ILE A 233 -72.59 -33.72 9.82
CA ILE A 233 -72.32 -34.59 8.68
C ILE A 233 -72.78 -33.96 7.36
N THR A 234 -73.83 -33.14 7.38
CA THR A 234 -74.21 -32.34 6.19
C THR A 234 -73.09 -31.39 5.81
N ALA A 235 -72.54 -30.64 6.77
CA ALA A 235 -71.45 -29.72 6.50
C ALA A 235 -70.16 -30.45 6.12
N MET A 236 -69.79 -31.54 6.80
CA MET A 236 -68.62 -32.34 6.44
C MET A 236 -68.73 -32.98 5.04
N ALA A 237 -69.93 -33.42 4.64
CA ALA A 237 -70.16 -33.89 3.27
C ALA A 237 -69.97 -32.77 2.23
N LEU A 238 -70.47 -31.56 2.51
CA LEU A 238 -70.24 -30.38 1.67
C LEU A 238 -68.75 -30.04 1.54
N GLN A 239 -67.95 -30.14 2.62
CA GLN A 239 -66.50 -29.93 2.58
C GLN A 239 -65.79 -30.91 1.63
N ALA A 240 -66.20 -32.19 1.62
CA ALA A 240 -65.65 -33.22 0.74
C ALA A 240 -66.11 -33.08 -0.72
N LEU A 241 -67.33 -32.58 -0.95
CA LEU A 241 -67.91 -32.43 -2.28
C LEU A 241 -67.58 -31.11 -2.98
N ALA A 242 -67.18 -30.07 -2.24
CA ALA A 242 -66.87 -28.74 -2.79
C ALA A 242 -65.88 -28.74 -3.99
N PRO A 243 -64.79 -29.54 -4.02
CA PRO A 243 -63.90 -29.61 -5.19
C PRO A 243 -64.57 -30.14 -6.47
N TYR A 244 -65.74 -30.78 -6.34
CA TYR A 244 -66.46 -31.48 -7.41
C TYR A 244 -67.77 -30.78 -7.82
N GLU A 245 -67.98 -29.53 -7.42
CA GLU A 245 -69.16 -28.72 -7.79
C GLU A 245 -69.40 -28.65 -9.32
N SER A 246 -68.37 -28.81 -10.14
CA SER A 246 -68.50 -28.89 -11.60
C SER A 246 -69.24 -30.13 -12.12
N MET A 247 -69.43 -31.16 -11.31
CA MET A 247 -70.22 -32.36 -11.64
C MET A 247 -71.72 -32.08 -11.37
N PRO A 248 -72.64 -32.21 -12.36
CA PRO A 248 -74.04 -31.81 -12.19
C PRO A 248 -74.79 -32.49 -11.04
N GLU A 249 -74.54 -33.78 -10.78
CA GLU A 249 -75.15 -34.48 -9.63
C GLU A 249 -74.62 -33.96 -8.29
N VAL A 250 -73.33 -33.64 -8.22
CA VAL A 250 -72.69 -33.09 -7.02
C VAL A 250 -73.21 -31.67 -6.75
N SER A 251 -73.22 -30.80 -7.76
CA SER A 251 -73.82 -29.45 -7.68
C SER A 251 -75.26 -29.51 -7.14
N SER A 252 -76.08 -30.38 -7.72
CA SER A 252 -77.48 -30.54 -7.31
C SER A 252 -77.63 -31.03 -5.86
N ALA A 253 -76.73 -31.90 -5.40
CA ALA A 253 -76.72 -32.37 -4.02
C ALA A 253 -76.16 -31.32 -3.05
N ILE A 254 -75.16 -30.54 -3.47
CA ILE A 254 -74.63 -29.38 -2.73
C ILE A 254 -75.75 -28.36 -2.49
N ASP A 255 -76.51 -27.96 -3.51
CA ASP A 255 -77.60 -26.98 -3.37
C ASP A 255 -78.69 -27.44 -2.36
N ARG A 256 -79.07 -28.72 -2.43
CA ARG A 256 -80.04 -29.31 -1.49
C ARG A 256 -79.47 -29.43 -0.09
N ALA A 257 -78.21 -29.80 0.06
CA ALA A 257 -77.54 -29.90 1.37
C ALA A 257 -77.27 -28.52 2.01
N VAL A 258 -76.91 -27.50 1.23
CA VAL A 258 -76.80 -26.10 1.71
C VAL A 258 -78.17 -25.57 2.11
N THR A 259 -79.24 -25.88 1.37
CA THR A 259 -80.62 -25.55 1.75
C THR A 259 -81.04 -26.27 3.04
N ALA A 260 -80.74 -27.57 3.16
CA ALA A 260 -81.01 -28.34 4.38
C ALA A 260 -80.26 -27.76 5.59
N LEU A 261 -78.98 -27.41 5.43
CA LEU A 261 -78.16 -26.78 6.47
C LEU A 261 -78.71 -25.40 6.86
N SER A 262 -79.16 -24.58 5.91
CA SER A 262 -79.85 -23.32 6.21
C SER A 262 -81.14 -23.51 7.01
N ASN A 263 -81.90 -24.57 6.73
CA ASN A 263 -83.15 -24.91 7.44
C ASN A 263 -82.91 -25.49 8.84
N LEU A 264 -81.78 -26.15 9.08
CA LEU A 264 -81.35 -26.66 10.39
C LEU A 264 -80.83 -25.57 11.33
N GLN A 265 -80.51 -24.38 10.82
CA GLN A 265 -79.86 -23.32 11.59
C GLN A 265 -80.85 -22.58 12.50
N ASN A 266 -80.48 -22.48 13.78
CA ASN A 266 -81.24 -21.80 14.83
C ASN A 266 -81.39 -20.30 14.55
N THR A 267 -82.40 -19.65 15.14
CA THR A 267 -82.67 -18.21 14.97
C THR A 267 -81.53 -17.29 15.43
N ASP A 268 -80.63 -17.80 16.26
CA ASP A 268 -79.45 -17.12 16.80
C ASP A 268 -78.16 -17.36 15.99
N GLY A 269 -78.29 -18.08 14.88
CA GLY A 269 -77.20 -18.43 13.97
C GLY A 269 -76.51 -19.76 14.29
N GLY A 270 -76.81 -20.42 15.41
CA GLY A 270 -76.19 -21.69 15.81
C GLY A 270 -76.83 -22.94 15.20
N PHE A 271 -76.39 -24.12 15.63
CA PHE A 271 -76.98 -25.42 15.29
C PHE A 271 -77.22 -26.26 16.54
N THR A 272 -78.40 -26.87 16.65
CA THR A 272 -78.69 -27.87 17.69
C THR A 272 -78.56 -29.27 17.10
N ALA A 273 -77.59 -30.04 17.58
CA ALA A 273 -77.36 -31.43 17.19
C ALA A 273 -77.30 -32.30 18.45
N TRP A 274 -77.80 -33.54 18.37
CA TRP A 274 -77.70 -34.53 19.47
C TRP A 274 -78.21 -34.07 20.86
N GLY A 275 -79.08 -33.05 20.90
CA GLY A 275 -79.68 -32.48 22.10
C GLY A 275 -79.09 -31.16 22.60
N SER A 276 -78.00 -30.66 22.00
CA SER A 276 -77.29 -29.45 22.45
C SER A 276 -76.93 -28.51 21.30
N THR A 277 -76.84 -27.20 21.58
CA THR A 277 -76.22 -26.24 20.65
C THR A 277 -74.73 -26.18 20.94
N SER A 278 -73.88 -26.53 19.95
CA SER A 278 -72.43 -26.64 20.13
C SER A 278 -71.64 -25.68 19.23
N SER A 279 -70.38 -25.43 19.59
CA SER A 279 -69.44 -24.67 18.75
C SER A 279 -69.03 -25.44 17.49
N GLU A 280 -68.92 -26.76 17.62
CA GLU A 280 -68.37 -27.68 16.63
C GLU A 280 -69.29 -27.78 15.39
N SER A 281 -70.60 -27.85 15.58
CA SER A 281 -71.55 -27.86 14.46
C SER A 281 -71.54 -26.56 13.67
N ILE A 282 -71.30 -25.43 14.35
CA ILE A 282 -71.13 -24.12 13.70
C ILE A 282 -69.78 -24.07 12.95
N ALA A 283 -68.72 -24.63 13.56
CA ALA A 283 -67.40 -24.73 12.95
C ALA A 283 -67.43 -25.55 11.64
N GLN A 284 -68.07 -26.73 11.63
CA GLN A 284 -68.22 -27.53 10.41
C GLN A 284 -68.94 -26.75 9.30
N ALA A 285 -70.04 -26.07 9.63
CA ALA A 285 -70.81 -25.27 8.68
C ALA A 285 -70.02 -24.09 8.10
N ILE A 286 -69.21 -23.40 8.92
CA ILE A 286 -68.33 -22.33 8.46
C ILE A 286 -67.31 -22.88 7.45
N VAL A 287 -66.63 -23.98 7.77
CA VAL A 287 -65.64 -24.59 6.86
C VAL A 287 -66.28 -25.08 5.55
N ALA A 288 -67.50 -25.62 5.62
CA ALA A 288 -68.25 -26.04 4.44
C ALA A 288 -68.60 -24.88 3.51
N LEU A 289 -69.17 -23.80 4.05
CA LEU A 289 -69.59 -22.65 3.24
C LEU A 289 -68.39 -21.91 2.65
N THR A 290 -67.32 -21.70 3.41
CA THR A 290 -66.11 -21.04 2.89
C THR A 290 -65.42 -21.87 1.80
N ALA A 291 -65.46 -23.22 1.88
CA ALA A 291 -64.98 -24.09 0.82
C ALA A 291 -65.82 -24.00 -0.47
N LEU A 292 -67.11 -23.70 -0.35
CA LEU A 292 -68.04 -23.45 -1.47
C LEU A 292 -68.03 -21.98 -1.95
N GLY A 293 -67.13 -21.13 -1.43
CA GLY A 293 -67.09 -19.71 -1.76
C GLY A 293 -68.29 -18.89 -1.23
N VAL A 294 -69.07 -19.45 -0.31
CA VAL A 294 -70.23 -18.81 0.33
C VAL A 294 -69.80 -18.12 1.62
N ASN A 295 -70.12 -16.84 1.78
CA ASN A 295 -69.77 -16.09 2.99
C ASN A 295 -70.71 -16.45 4.17
N PRO A 296 -70.22 -17.12 5.24
CA PRO A 296 -71.05 -17.58 6.35
C PRO A 296 -71.61 -16.44 7.25
N ALA A 297 -71.11 -15.21 7.10
CA ALA A 297 -71.58 -14.04 7.85
C ALA A 297 -72.62 -13.20 7.09
N THR A 298 -72.68 -13.29 5.75
CA THR A 298 -73.48 -12.37 4.91
C THR A 298 -74.38 -13.04 3.89
N ASP A 299 -74.26 -14.34 3.61
CA ASP A 299 -75.22 -15.03 2.74
C ASP A 299 -76.61 -15.03 3.39
N SER A 300 -77.61 -14.56 2.65
CA SER A 300 -78.98 -14.37 3.17
C SER A 300 -79.65 -15.66 3.65
N ARG A 301 -79.17 -16.84 3.24
CA ARG A 301 -79.63 -18.13 3.76
C ARG A 301 -79.17 -18.34 5.20
N PHE A 302 -78.00 -17.83 5.57
CA PHE A 302 -77.33 -18.09 6.85
C PHE A 302 -77.32 -16.91 7.84
N VAL A 303 -77.88 -15.76 7.43
CA VAL A 303 -78.22 -14.64 8.31
C VAL A 303 -79.62 -14.88 8.90
N LYS A 304 -79.69 -15.08 10.22
CA LYS A 304 -80.93 -15.31 10.98
C LYS A 304 -81.23 -14.11 11.90
N PRO A 305 -82.46 -13.98 12.46
CA PRO A 305 -82.88 -12.75 13.16
C PRO A 305 -81.98 -12.33 14.34
N ASN A 306 -81.38 -13.28 15.04
CA ASN A 306 -80.55 -13.04 16.23
C ASN A 306 -79.07 -13.41 16.02
N GLY A 307 -78.61 -13.56 14.76
CA GLY A 307 -77.21 -13.82 14.43
C GLY A 307 -76.96 -14.53 13.09
N ASN A 308 -75.70 -14.60 12.70
CA ASN A 308 -75.17 -15.47 11.64
C ASN A 308 -74.17 -16.48 12.24
N LEU A 309 -73.65 -17.40 11.43
CA LEU A 309 -72.72 -18.46 11.87
C LEU A 309 -71.49 -17.93 12.62
N VAL A 310 -70.85 -16.87 12.10
CA VAL A 310 -69.63 -16.31 12.69
C VAL A 310 -69.94 -15.66 14.06
N THR A 311 -71.00 -14.87 14.14
CA THR A 311 -71.45 -14.28 15.43
C THR A 311 -71.94 -15.33 16.42
N ALA A 312 -72.48 -16.46 15.94
CA ALA A 312 -72.89 -17.57 16.79
C ALA A 312 -71.67 -18.32 17.35
N LEU A 313 -70.67 -18.64 16.52
CA LEU A 313 -69.42 -19.27 16.97
C LEU A 313 -68.70 -18.40 18.02
N LEU A 314 -68.67 -17.09 17.82
CA LEU A 314 -68.03 -16.15 18.77
C LEU A 314 -68.71 -16.09 20.15
N LYS A 315 -69.94 -16.58 20.32
CA LYS A 315 -70.57 -16.74 21.66
C LYS A 315 -69.89 -17.83 22.51
N PHE A 316 -69.21 -18.78 21.87
CA PHE A 316 -68.49 -19.88 22.51
C PHE A 316 -67.02 -19.53 22.78
N TYR A 317 -66.52 -18.41 22.27
CA TYR A 317 -65.14 -17.96 22.50
C TYR A 317 -64.88 -17.70 23.99
N VAL A 318 -63.65 -17.98 24.43
CA VAL A 318 -63.18 -17.74 25.79
C VAL A 318 -62.12 -16.64 25.78
N ASP A 319 -62.25 -15.66 26.68
CA ASP A 319 -61.29 -14.56 26.80
C ASP A 319 -59.86 -15.08 27.02
N GLY A 320 -58.92 -14.59 26.19
CA GLY A 320 -57.55 -15.09 26.12
C GLY A 320 -57.32 -16.23 25.10
N GLY A 321 -58.38 -16.77 24.50
CA GLY A 321 -58.32 -17.78 23.44
C GLY A 321 -59.01 -19.10 23.82
N GLY A 322 -59.43 -19.84 22.80
CA GLY A 322 -60.15 -21.11 22.93
C GLY A 322 -61.66 -20.98 22.82
N PHE A 323 -62.33 -22.14 22.77
CA PHE A 323 -63.78 -22.24 22.61
C PHE A 323 -64.38 -23.27 23.57
N LYS A 324 -65.60 -23.01 24.05
CA LYS A 324 -66.40 -23.95 24.84
C LYS A 324 -67.20 -24.88 23.94
N HIS A 325 -67.45 -26.12 24.38
CA HIS A 325 -68.33 -27.05 23.66
C HIS A 325 -69.78 -26.54 23.62
N VAL A 326 -70.34 -26.18 24.78
CA VAL A 326 -71.65 -25.51 24.93
C VAL A 326 -71.46 -24.12 25.55
N LEU A 327 -72.49 -23.26 25.56
CA LEU A 327 -72.35 -21.88 26.09
C LEU A 327 -71.92 -21.82 27.56
N GLU A 328 -72.30 -22.83 28.36
CA GLU A 328 -71.88 -23.00 29.75
C GLU A 328 -70.55 -23.76 29.87
N GLY A 329 -69.70 -23.34 30.81
CA GLY A 329 -68.42 -24.00 31.11
C GLY A 329 -67.18 -23.26 30.58
N SER A 330 -66.05 -23.99 30.52
CA SER A 330 -64.73 -23.50 30.13
C SER A 330 -64.35 -23.90 28.70
N ALA A 331 -63.19 -23.43 28.22
CA ALA A 331 -62.62 -23.91 26.97
C ALA A 331 -62.46 -25.44 26.99
N ASP A 332 -62.93 -26.10 25.93
CA ASP A 332 -62.77 -27.52 25.67
C ASP A 332 -61.75 -27.74 24.55
N GLY A 333 -61.05 -28.88 24.55
CA GLY A 333 -60.00 -29.18 23.57
C GLY A 333 -60.51 -29.34 22.14
N MET A 334 -61.59 -30.11 21.94
CA MET A 334 -62.18 -30.36 20.63
C MET A 334 -62.87 -29.11 20.11
N ALA A 335 -63.68 -28.46 20.95
CA ALA A 335 -64.30 -27.18 20.62
C ALA A 335 -63.26 -26.12 20.22
N THR A 336 -62.13 -26.06 20.96
CA THR A 336 -61.04 -25.13 20.64
C THR A 336 -60.37 -25.45 19.31
N ASP A 337 -60.03 -26.70 19.03
CA ASP A 337 -59.47 -27.10 17.74
C ASP A 337 -60.42 -26.73 16.59
N GLN A 338 -61.69 -27.10 16.68
CA GLN A 338 -62.67 -26.87 15.60
C GLN A 338 -63.04 -25.40 15.42
N GLY A 339 -63.32 -24.68 16.52
CA GLY A 339 -63.60 -23.25 16.47
C GLY A 339 -62.41 -22.44 15.93
N THR A 340 -61.18 -22.84 16.23
CA THR A 340 -59.98 -22.17 15.72
C THR A 340 -59.80 -22.41 14.22
N TYR A 341 -59.91 -23.66 13.73
CA TYR A 341 -59.80 -23.87 12.29
C TYR A 341 -60.99 -23.32 11.49
N ALA A 342 -62.15 -23.11 12.12
CA ALA A 342 -63.28 -22.44 11.49
C ALA A 342 -63.06 -20.94 11.35
N LEU A 343 -62.51 -20.27 12.38
CA LEU A 343 -62.04 -18.88 12.24
C LEU A 343 -60.95 -18.76 11.18
N GLU A 344 -60.00 -19.70 11.15
CA GLU A 344 -58.98 -19.77 10.10
C GLU A 344 -59.61 -19.92 8.70
N SER A 345 -60.54 -20.86 8.51
CA SER A 345 -61.22 -21.06 7.23
C SER A 345 -61.97 -19.80 6.76
N TYR A 346 -62.52 -19.01 7.69
CA TYR A 346 -63.18 -17.74 7.38
C TYR A 346 -62.19 -16.60 7.09
N ASP A 347 -61.08 -16.51 7.81
CA ASP A 347 -60.00 -15.55 7.54
C ASP A 347 -59.35 -15.82 6.16
N ARG A 348 -59.07 -17.09 5.83
CA ARG A 348 -58.61 -17.49 4.49
C ARG A 348 -59.56 -17.07 3.37
N PHE A 349 -60.86 -17.33 3.55
CA PHE A 349 -61.90 -16.95 2.60
C PHE A 349 -61.95 -15.43 2.38
N LEU A 350 -61.90 -14.65 3.45
CA LEU A 350 -61.88 -13.17 3.36
C LEU A 350 -60.63 -12.63 2.66
N ASN A 351 -59.49 -13.32 2.81
CA ASN A 351 -58.22 -12.97 2.17
C ASN A 351 -58.05 -13.57 0.75
N GLY A 352 -59.02 -14.33 0.23
CA GLY A 352 -58.93 -14.97 -1.08
C GLY A 352 -57.86 -16.07 -1.17
N ILE A 353 -57.46 -16.63 -0.04
CA ILE A 353 -56.49 -17.73 0.07
C ILE A 353 -57.26 -19.06 -0.10
N ASN A 354 -56.58 -20.12 -0.56
CA ASN A 354 -57.18 -21.45 -0.66
C ASN A 354 -57.89 -21.86 0.65
N SER A 355 -59.02 -22.57 0.50
CA SER A 355 -59.83 -23.05 1.63
C SER A 355 -59.02 -23.89 2.63
N LEU A 356 -59.54 -24.06 3.85
CA LEU A 356 -58.83 -24.76 4.94
C LEU A 356 -58.22 -26.09 4.48
N TYR A 357 -58.99 -26.89 3.73
CA TYR A 357 -58.55 -28.20 3.26
C TYR A 357 -57.88 -28.21 1.89
N ASN A 358 -57.94 -27.15 1.06
CA ASN A 358 -57.11 -27.07 -0.15
C ASN A 358 -55.72 -26.52 0.22
N MET A 359 -54.77 -27.42 0.47
CA MET A 359 -53.44 -27.13 1.00
C MET A 359 -52.34 -27.10 -0.06
N THR A 360 -52.71 -26.97 -1.35
CA THR A 360 -51.74 -26.83 -2.46
C THR A 360 -50.84 -25.60 -2.34
N ASP A 361 -51.25 -24.62 -1.54
CA ASP A 361 -50.53 -23.41 -1.14
C ASP A 361 -49.59 -23.61 0.07
N ALA A 362 -49.73 -24.69 0.85
CA ALA A 362 -48.98 -24.87 2.09
C ALA A 362 -47.44 -24.83 1.94
N PRO A 363 -46.83 -25.48 0.93
CA PRO A 363 -45.38 -25.37 0.70
C PRO A 363 -44.91 -23.93 0.43
N VAL A 364 -45.74 -23.14 -0.25
CA VAL A 364 -45.45 -21.73 -0.59
C VAL A 364 -45.46 -20.87 0.67
N THR A 365 -46.44 -21.06 1.55
CA THR A 365 -46.53 -20.38 2.85
C THR A 365 -45.34 -20.70 3.74
N VAL A 366 -44.94 -21.98 3.82
CA VAL A 366 -43.78 -22.42 4.62
C VAL A 366 -42.50 -21.72 4.16
N ILE A 367 -42.24 -21.68 2.86
CA ILE A 367 -41.03 -21.06 2.28
C ILE A 367 -41.07 -19.53 2.41
N THR A 368 -42.24 -18.94 2.19
CA THR A 368 -42.46 -17.50 2.40
C THR A 368 -42.12 -17.09 3.83
N ASN A 369 -42.53 -17.88 4.82
CA ASN A 369 -42.22 -17.63 6.23
C ASN A 369 -40.74 -17.87 6.56
N GLN A 370 -40.09 -18.88 5.97
CA GLN A 370 -38.64 -19.10 6.11
C GLN A 370 -37.81 -17.92 5.58
N ILE A 371 -38.11 -17.45 4.37
CA ILE A 371 -37.42 -16.30 3.77
C ILE A 371 -37.74 -15.02 4.55
N ASN A 372 -39.00 -14.84 4.99
CA ASN A 372 -39.38 -13.69 5.80
C ASN A 372 -38.78 -13.71 7.23
N GLY A 373 -38.27 -14.85 7.69
CA GLY A 373 -37.52 -15.01 8.94
C GLY A 373 -36.03 -14.71 8.84
N LEU A 374 -35.46 -14.51 7.63
CA LEU A 374 -34.04 -14.19 7.48
C LEU A 374 -33.70 -12.82 8.11
N PRO A 375 -32.56 -12.66 8.81
CA PRO A 375 -32.16 -11.39 9.42
C PRO A 375 -32.11 -10.22 8.41
N ALA A 376 -32.43 -9.01 8.87
CA ALA A 376 -32.32 -7.80 8.04
C ALA A 376 -30.87 -7.42 7.73
N THR A 377 -29.93 -7.81 8.60
CA THR A 377 -28.48 -7.67 8.38
C THR A 377 -27.88 -9.07 8.44
N ILE A 378 -27.33 -9.54 7.32
CA ILE A 378 -26.74 -10.87 7.22
C ILE A 378 -25.35 -10.90 7.86
N ALA A 379 -25.03 -12.02 8.50
CA ALA A 379 -23.70 -12.40 8.98
C ALA A 379 -23.33 -13.81 8.46
N LEU A 380 -22.06 -14.20 8.58
CA LEU A 380 -21.59 -15.52 8.12
C LEU A 380 -22.25 -16.70 8.85
N VAL A 381 -22.79 -16.48 10.06
CA VAL A 381 -23.50 -17.50 10.84
C VAL A 381 -24.88 -17.84 10.23
N ASP A 382 -25.44 -16.97 9.39
CA ASP A 382 -26.77 -17.14 8.79
C ASP A 382 -26.75 -18.02 7.53
N GLU A 383 -25.57 -18.41 7.04
CA GLU A 383 -25.40 -19.25 5.85
C GLU A 383 -26.32 -20.49 5.84
N PRO A 384 -26.42 -21.31 6.92
CA PRO A 384 -27.28 -22.48 6.91
C PRO A 384 -28.76 -22.15 6.71
N ALA A 385 -29.23 -21.00 7.21
CA ALA A 385 -30.62 -20.55 7.05
C ALA A 385 -30.90 -20.10 5.61
N ILE A 386 -29.98 -19.32 5.01
CA ILE A 386 -30.10 -18.85 3.62
C ILE A 386 -30.06 -20.04 2.65
N VAL A 387 -29.11 -20.96 2.82
CA VAL A 387 -29.00 -22.18 2.01
C VAL A 387 -30.24 -23.07 2.16
N SER A 388 -30.79 -23.20 3.38
CA SER A 388 -32.03 -23.94 3.61
C SER A 388 -33.22 -23.30 2.89
N ALA A 389 -33.37 -21.97 2.96
CA ALA A 389 -34.44 -21.24 2.28
C ALA A 389 -34.36 -21.34 0.75
N ARG A 390 -33.15 -21.24 0.17
CA ARG A 390 -32.91 -21.49 -1.26
C ARG A 390 -33.26 -22.92 -1.65
N THR A 391 -32.78 -23.91 -0.90
CA THR A 391 -33.07 -25.33 -1.17
C THR A 391 -34.57 -25.62 -1.14
N ALA A 392 -35.30 -25.02 -0.20
CA ALA A 392 -36.74 -25.17 -0.10
C ALA A 392 -37.47 -24.49 -1.27
N TYR A 393 -37.12 -23.24 -1.63
CA TYR A 393 -37.65 -22.56 -2.82
C TYR A 393 -37.39 -23.37 -4.10
N ASP A 394 -36.17 -23.88 -4.29
CA ASP A 394 -35.80 -24.64 -5.48
C ASP A 394 -36.57 -25.97 -5.58
N GLY A 395 -36.97 -26.57 -4.45
CA GLY A 395 -37.82 -27.75 -4.37
C GLY A 395 -39.29 -27.55 -4.76
N LEU A 396 -39.78 -26.30 -4.91
CA LEU A 396 -41.14 -26.03 -5.37
C LEU A 396 -41.38 -26.39 -6.84
N GLY A 397 -42.57 -26.91 -7.14
CA GLY A 397 -43.06 -27.05 -8.51
C GLY A 397 -43.29 -25.70 -9.19
N LEU A 398 -43.37 -25.68 -10.53
CA LEU A 398 -43.50 -24.43 -11.31
C LEU A 398 -44.70 -23.57 -10.90
N ALA A 399 -45.88 -24.19 -10.71
CA ALA A 399 -47.08 -23.48 -10.26
C ALA A 399 -46.90 -22.86 -8.86
N GLN A 400 -46.25 -23.59 -7.94
CA GLN A 400 -45.99 -23.12 -6.58
C GLN A 400 -44.96 -21.98 -6.55
N LYS A 401 -43.92 -22.03 -7.40
CA LYS A 401 -42.98 -20.90 -7.57
C LYS A 401 -43.69 -19.64 -8.04
N GLY A 402 -44.70 -19.77 -8.91
CA GLY A 402 -45.55 -18.66 -9.36
C GLY A 402 -46.42 -18.02 -8.25
N LEU A 403 -46.61 -18.70 -7.12
CA LEU A 403 -47.34 -18.18 -5.96
C LEU A 403 -46.41 -17.49 -4.93
N VAL A 404 -45.08 -17.64 -5.05
CA VAL A 404 -44.12 -16.92 -4.20
C VAL A 404 -44.06 -15.46 -4.69
N ALA A 405 -44.49 -14.51 -3.85
CA ALA A 405 -44.45 -13.09 -4.19
C ALA A 405 -43.01 -12.63 -4.51
N SER A 406 -42.85 -11.81 -5.57
CA SER A 406 -41.51 -11.39 -6.05
C SER A 406 -40.65 -10.77 -4.96
N VAL A 407 -41.23 -9.89 -4.13
CA VAL A 407 -40.56 -9.24 -2.99
C VAL A 407 -39.96 -10.23 -1.97
N VAL A 408 -40.52 -11.44 -1.86
CA VAL A 408 -39.99 -12.50 -1.01
C VAL A 408 -38.78 -13.15 -1.68
N LEU A 409 -38.88 -13.45 -2.98
CA LEU A 409 -37.74 -13.98 -3.74
C LEU A 409 -36.57 -13.00 -3.81
N ASP A 410 -36.85 -11.71 -4.02
CA ASP A 410 -35.86 -10.62 -4.02
C ASP A 410 -35.09 -10.60 -2.69
N ARG A 411 -35.80 -10.67 -1.56
CA ARG A 411 -35.19 -10.73 -0.21
C ARG A 411 -34.28 -11.94 -0.01
N LEU A 412 -34.58 -13.10 -0.61
CA LEU A 412 -33.70 -14.27 -0.57
C LEU A 412 -32.42 -14.01 -1.39
N VAL A 413 -32.53 -13.42 -2.58
CA VAL A 413 -31.39 -13.07 -3.43
C VAL A 413 -30.50 -12.02 -2.76
N ASP A 414 -31.08 -10.98 -2.17
CA ASP A 414 -30.35 -9.96 -1.39
C ASP A 414 -29.55 -10.59 -0.24
N ALA A 415 -30.13 -11.58 0.46
CA ALA A 415 -29.45 -12.29 1.53
C ALA A 415 -28.27 -13.15 1.03
N GLU A 416 -28.43 -13.82 -0.11
CA GLU A 416 -27.38 -14.60 -0.77
C GLU A 416 -26.22 -13.71 -1.26
N ASP A 417 -26.52 -12.53 -1.79
CA ASP A 417 -25.54 -11.56 -2.27
C ASP A 417 -24.79 -10.89 -1.10
N ALA A 418 -25.49 -10.54 -0.03
CA ALA A 418 -24.87 -10.04 1.21
C ALA A 418 -23.92 -11.10 1.84
N LEU A 419 -24.35 -12.37 1.91
CA LEU A 419 -23.49 -13.47 2.36
C LEU A 419 -22.25 -13.64 1.47
N ARG A 420 -22.41 -13.54 0.15
CA ARG A 420 -21.30 -13.63 -0.82
C ARG A 420 -20.30 -12.48 -0.65
N ALA A 421 -20.77 -11.26 -0.40
CA ALA A 421 -19.94 -10.10 -0.11
C ALA A 421 -19.10 -10.32 1.17
N LEU A 422 -19.72 -10.79 2.25
CA LEU A 422 -19.03 -11.11 3.51
C LEU A 422 -17.95 -12.18 3.36
N LYS A 423 -18.22 -13.23 2.58
CA LYS A 423 -17.22 -14.27 2.26
C LYS A 423 -16.03 -13.72 1.47
N ASN A 424 -16.29 -12.86 0.50
CA ASN A 424 -15.24 -12.20 -0.29
C ASN A 424 -14.39 -11.26 0.57
N GLU A 425 -14.99 -10.51 1.50
CA GLU A 425 -14.24 -9.67 2.44
C GLU A 425 -13.26 -10.48 3.30
N THR A 426 -13.73 -11.57 3.90
CA THR A 426 -12.91 -12.44 4.76
C THR A 426 -11.77 -13.07 3.97
N THR A 427 -12.05 -13.56 2.75
CA THR A 427 -11.05 -14.21 1.88
C THR A 427 -9.88 -13.27 1.54
N LEU A 428 -10.16 -11.98 1.28
CA LEU A 428 -9.10 -10.99 1.02
C LEU A 428 -8.23 -10.71 2.25
N VAL A 429 -8.83 -10.63 3.45
CA VAL A 429 -8.09 -10.47 4.70
C VAL A 429 -7.20 -11.69 4.96
N ASP A 430 -7.73 -12.90 4.80
CA ASP A 430 -6.98 -14.15 5.01
C ASP A 430 -5.81 -14.30 4.04
N LEU A 431 -5.97 -13.93 2.76
CA LEU A 431 -4.88 -13.91 1.78
C LEU A 431 -3.73 -13.00 2.23
N VAL A 432 -4.03 -11.78 2.69
CA VAL A 432 -3.03 -10.83 3.21
C VAL A 432 -2.37 -11.35 4.48
N VAL A 433 -3.15 -11.87 5.42
CA VAL A 433 -2.66 -12.45 6.68
C VAL A 433 -1.71 -13.62 6.40
N ASN A 434 -2.09 -14.53 5.50
CA ASN A 434 -1.25 -15.65 5.10
C ASN A 434 0.04 -15.20 4.40
N GLN A 435 -0.04 -14.20 3.53
CA GLN A 435 1.15 -13.64 2.86
C GLN A 435 2.14 -13.00 3.85
N ILE A 436 1.65 -12.27 4.87
CA ILE A 436 2.50 -11.72 5.94
C ILE A 436 3.04 -12.84 6.84
N ASN A 437 2.22 -13.83 7.18
CA ASN A 437 2.64 -14.97 8.00
C ASN A 437 3.69 -15.84 7.30
N ALA A 438 3.68 -15.92 5.97
CA ALA A 438 4.70 -16.60 5.17
C ALA A 438 6.08 -15.90 5.15
N LEU A 439 6.19 -14.64 5.61
CA LEU A 439 7.50 -13.99 5.76
C LEU A 439 8.37 -14.76 6.79
N PRO A 440 9.64 -15.06 6.49
CA PRO A 440 10.49 -15.86 7.37
C PRO A 440 10.83 -15.10 8.65
N ALA A 441 11.08 -15.83 9.75
CA ALA A 441 11.45 -15.23 11.03
C ALA A 441 12.79 -14.47 10.97
N THR A 442 13.75 -14.97 10.19
CA THR A 442 15.00 -14.28 9.86
C THR A 442 14.89 -13.68 8.46
N ILE A 443 14.88 -12.36 8.39
CA ILE A 443 14.81 -11.61 7.13
C ILE A 443 16.21 -11.41 6.55
N THR A 444 16.31 -11.52 5.23
CA THR A 444 17.51 -11.25 4.44
C THR A 444 17.17 -10.35 3.24
N LEU A 445 18.17 -9.80 2.53
CA LEU A 445 17.91 -8.91 1.39
C LEU A 445 17.17 -9.57 0.23
N SER A 446 17.23 -10.90 0.05
CA SER A 446 16.44 -11.59 -0.97
C SER A 446 14.93 -11.60 -0.66
N ASN A 447 14.54 -11.31 0.59
CA ASN A 447 13.14 -11.21 0.99
C ASN A 447 12.52 -9.83 0.72
N GLU A 448 13.29 -8.83 0.25
CA GLU A 448 12.79 -7.45 0.03
C GLU A 448 11.53 -7.42 -0.85
N ALA A 449 11.50 -8.17 -1.96
CA ALA A 449 10.33 -8.24 -2.84
C ALA A 449 9.09 -8.84 -2.14
N SER A 450 9.27 -9.86 -1.30
CA SER A 450 8.17 -10.49 -0.54
C SER A 450 7.60 -9.55 0.52
N VAL A 451 8.47 -8.82 1.24
CA VAL A 451 8.06 -7.83 2.26
C VAL A 451 7.30 -6.67 1.60
N VAL A 452 7.84 -6.11 0.50
CA VAL A 452 7.18 -5.04 -0.26
C VAL A 452 5.83 -5.51 -0.84
N SER A 453 5.77 -6.75 -1.34
CA SER A 453 4.51 -7.33 -1.84
C SER A 453 3.48 -7.49 -0.71
N ALA A 454 3.90 -7.96 0.47
CA ALA A 454 3.02 -8.10 1.64
C ALA A 454 2.49 -6.74 2.14
N ARG A 455 3.34 -5.70 2.17
CA ARG A 455 2.92 -4.32 2.44
C ARG A 455 1.91 -3.82 1.42
N LYS A 456 2.18 -3.98 0.12
CA LYS A 456 1.25 -3.57 -0.94
C LYS A 456 -0.09 -4.29 -0.84
N ALA A 457 -0.10 -5.58 -0.50
CA ALA A 457 -1.32 -6.35 -0.30
C ALA A 457 -2.12 -5.86 0.92
N TYR A 458 -1.45 -5.59 2.04
CA TYR A 458 -2.07 -4.96 3.22
C TYR A 458 -2.62 -3.56 2.92
N ASP A 459 -1.86 -2.71 2.23
CA ASP A 459 -2.27 -1.34 1.93
C ASP A 459 -3.47 -1.31 0.98
N GLY A 460 -3.63 -2.32 0.13
CA GLY A 460 -4.79 -2.52 -0.75
C GLY A 460 -6.09 -2.94 -0.04
N LEU A 461 -6.04 -3.33 1.24
CA LEU A 461 -7.25 -3.59 2.03
C LEU A 461 -8.02 -2.29 2.34
N THR A 462 -9.35 -2.38 2.40
CA THR A 462 -10.21 -1.30 2.91
C THR A 462 -9.97 -1.04 4.41
N HIS A 463 -10.52 0.05 4.94
CA HIS A 463 -10.37 0.38 6.37
C HIS A 463 -10.89 -0.75 7.28
N THR A 464 -12.12 -1.20 7.06
CA THR A 464 -12.77 -2.30 7.80
C THR A 464 -12.05 -3.64 7.63
N GLN A 465 -11.42 -3.90 6.48
CA GLN A 465 -10.58 -5.07 6.29
C GLN A 465 -9.25 -4.98 7.07
N LYS A 466 -8.65 -3.78 7.19
CA LYS A 466 -7.42 -3.57 7.99
C LYS A 466 -7.67 -3.76 9.49
N GLU A 467 -8.84 -3.42 10.00
CA GLU A 467 -9.25 -3.67 11.39
C GLU A 467 -9.35 -5.17 11.71
N LYS A 468 -9.66 -6.01 10.72
CA LYS A 468 -9.69 -7.48 10.85
C LYS A 468 -8.28 -8.12 10.87
N VAL A 469 -7.24 -7.40 10.45
CA VAL A 469 -5.84 -7.90 10.51
C VAL A 469 -5.28 -7.68 11.92
N SER A 470 -4.94 -8.76 12.62
CA SER A 470 -4.45 -8.65 14.00
C SER A 470 -3.15 -7.84 14.12
N ILE A 471 -3.02 -7.12 15.23
CA ILE A 471 -1.84 -6.27 15.51
C ILE A 471 -0.51 -7.05 15.48
N ASN A 472 -0.54 -8.34 15.84
CA ASN A 472 0.64 -9.22 15.80
C ASN A 472 1.12 -9.47 14.35
N VAL A 473 0.19 -9.64 13.42
CA VAL A 473 0.50 -9.81 11.98
C VAL A 473 1.06 -8.50 11.42
N LEU A 474 0.45 -7.37 11.73
CA LEU A 474 0.97 -6.06 11.32
C LEU A 474 2.37 -5.77 11.90
N ASN A 475 2.60 -6.08 13.18
CA ASN A 475 3.90 -5.94 13.83
C ASN A 475 4.97 -6.83 13.17
N LYS A 476 4.61 -8.05 12.74
CA LYS A 476 5.53 -8.93 11.98
C LYS A 476 5.95 -8.30 10.64
N LEU A 477 5.00 -7.69 9.91
CA LEU A 477 5.30 -6.98 8.66
C LEU A 477 6.24 -5.78 8.91
N VAL A 478 5.93 -4.93 9.90
CA VAL A 478 6.75 -3.75 10.25
C VAL A 478 8.15 -4.15 10.73
N ALA A 479 8.27 -5.24 11.50
CA ALA A 479 9.57 -5.78 11.89
C ALA A 479 10.40 -6.23 10.67
N ALA A 480 9.76 -6.84 9.67
CA ALA A 480 10.43 -7.25 8.43
C ALA A 480 10.88 -6.06 7.58
N GLU A 481 10.08 -5.00 7.47
CA GLU A 481 10.44 -3.75 6.79
C GLU A 481 11.63 -3.05 7.44
N ASN A 482 11.65 -3.00 8.78
CA ASN A 482 12.76 -2.47 9.56
C ASN A 482 14.04 -3.33 9.41
N ALA A 483 13.90 -4.66 9.32
CA ALA A 483 15.02 -5.57 9.07
C ALA A 483 15.63 -5.35 7.66
N ILE A 484 14.82 -5.27 6.60
CA ILE A 484 15.29 -4.92 5.24
C ILE A 484 16.03 -3.58 5.25
N THR A 485 15.45 -2.55 5.87
CA THR A 485 16.05 -1.22 5.97
C THR A 485 17.41 -1.26 6.68
N THR A 486 17.51 -2.02 7.77
CA THR A 486 18.74 -2.24 8.53
C THR A 486 19.81 -2.93 7.68
N LEU A 487 19.46 -4.02 6.99
CA LEU A 487 20.37 -4.77 6.12
C LEU A 487 20.90 -3.93 4.96
N LYS A 488 20.05 -3.10 4.33
CA LYS A 488 20.47 -2.18 3.25
C LYS A 488 21.47 -1.14 3.77
N ASN A 489 21.25 -0.61 4.98
CA ASN A 489 22.17 0.32 5.61
C ASN A 489 23.51 -0.34 5.97
N GLN A 490 23.48 -1.56 6.52
CA GLN A 490 24.67 -2.34 6.85
C GLN A 490 25.48 -2.73 5.61
N ALA A 491 24.82 -3.07 4.49
CA ALA A 491 25.48 -3.37 3.22
C ALA A 491 26.25 -2.15 2.69
N LYS A 492 25.64 -0.96 2.70
CA LYS A 492 26.33 0.28 2.29
C LYS A 492 27.45 0.70 3.23
N ALA A 493 27.30 0.49 4.54
CA ALA A 493 28.39 0.67 5.47
C ALA A 493 29.56 -0.30 5.21
N SER A 494 29.27 -1.56 4.88
CA SER A 494 30.26 -2.59 4.54
C SER A 494 31.05 -2.24 3.27
N GLU A 495 30.40 -1.74 2.22
CA GLU A 495 31.09 -1.25 1.01
C GLU A 495 32.15 -0.18 1.33
N VAL A 496 31.81 0.77 2.20
CA VAL A 496 32.72 1.86 2.62
C VAL A 496 33.80 1.35 3.57
N GLN A 497 33.44 0.51 4.54
CA GLN A 497 34.39 -0.12 5.46
C GLN A 497 35.43 -0.95 4.69
N ASN A 498 35.04 -1.66 3.63
CA ASN A 498 35.97 -2.40 2.78
C ASN A 498 36.95 -1.47 2.04
N LYS A 499 36.50 -0.31 1.54
CA LYS A 499 37.39 0.72 0.96
C LYS A 499 38.40 1.27 1.97
N ILE A 500 37.97 1.50 3.22
CA ILE A 500 38.86 1.97 4.30
C ILE A 500 39.85 0.86 4.71
N ASN A 501 39.37 -0.38 4.83
CA ASN A 501 40.20 -1.53 5.19
C ASN A 501 41.24 -1.85 4.11
N ALA A 502 40.95 -1.58 2.83
CA ALA A 502 41.89 -1.70 1.72
C ALA A 502 43.02 -0.64 1.70
N LEU A 503 42.96 0.41 2.53
CA LEU A 503 44.09 1.35 2.66
C LEU A 503 45.34 0.62 3.19
N PRO A 504 46.54 0.83 2.62
CA PRO A 504 47.74 0.14 3.06
C PRO A 504 48.15 0.53 4.48
N SER A 505 48.85 -0.35 5.18
CA SER A 505 49.40 -0.09 6.53
C SER A 505 50.52 0.98 6.51
N GLN A 506 51.27 1.04 5.41
CA GLN A 506 52.33 2.03 5.16
C GLN A 506 51.83 3.04 4.12
N ILE A 507 51.45 4.24 4.57
CA ILE A 507 50.89 5.29 3.72
C ILE A 507 52.00 6.06 2.99
N LYS A 508 51.85 6.23 1.67
CA LYS A 508 52.71 7.02 0.80
C LYS A 508 51.90 8.12 0.10
N LEU A 509 52.57 9.12 -0.46
CA LEU A 509 51.90 10.21 -1.20
C LEU A 509 50.99 9.73 -2.35
N THR A 510 51.35 8.64 -3.02
CA THR A 510 50.52 8.02 -4.07
C THR A 510 49.18 7.45 -3.56
N ASN A 511 49.01 7.27 -2.26
CA ASN A 511 47.75 6.80 -1.67
C ASN A 511 46.72 7.92 -1.42
N GLU A 512 47.08 9.19 -1.62
CA GLU A 512 46.20 10.33 -1.32
C GLU A 512 44.81 10.19 -1.95
N SER A 513 44.74 9.89 -3.26
CA SER A 513 43.46 9.77 -3.96
C SER A 513 42.57 8.67 -3.39
N ALA A 514 43.16 7.58 -2.86
CA ALA A 514 42.41 6.49 -2.23
C ALA A 514 41.90 6.89 -0.83
N ILE A 515 42.70 7.62 -0.06
CA ILE A 515 42.32 8.16 1.26
C ILE A 515 41.18 9.17 1.11
N VAL A 516 41.31 10.12 0.18
CA VAL A 516 40.28 11.12 -0.13
C VAL A 516 39.00 10.45 -0.62
N ALA A 517 39.09 9.45 -1.50
CA ALA A 517 37.92 8.68 -1.94
C ALA A 517 37.26 7.90 -0.79
N ALA A 518 38.03 7.30 0.12
CA ALA A 518 37.50 6.62 1.29
C ALA A 518 36.79 7.58 2.26
N ARG A 519 37.34 8.79 2.48
CA ARG A 519 36.69 9.84 3.28
C ARG A 519 35.44 10.39 2.61
N ALA A 520 35.46 10.63 1.31
CA ALA A 520 34.28 11.06 0.56
C ALA A 520 33.16 10.01 0.63
N ALA A 521 33.49 8.72 0.45
CA ALA A 521 32.55 7.62 0.59
C ALA A 521 31.96 7.52 2.01
N TYR A 522 32.79 7.66 3.05
CA TYR A 522 32.31 7.74 4.44
C TYR A 522 31.41 8.95 4.70
N ASN A 523 31.78 10.13 4.20
CA ASN A 523 30.99 11.34 4.40
C ASN A 523 29.62 11.24 3.72
N GLY A 524 29.53 10.58 2.56
CA GLY A 524 28.29 10.34 1.82
C GLY A 524 27.32 9.31 2.45
N LEU A 525 27.74 8.56 3.48
CA LEU A 525 26.83 7.70 4.23
C LEU A 525 25.83 8.51 5.08
N THR A 526 24.61 8.02 5.21
CA THR A 526 23.62 8.59 6.16
C THR A 526 24.00 8.29 7.61
N ALA A 527 23.38 8.95 8.59
CA ALA A 527 23.67 8.69 10.01
C ALA A 527 23.41 7.22 10.44
N PRO A 528 22.30 6.56 10.05
CA PRO A 528 22.11 5.13 10.30
C PRO A 528 23.16 4.23 9.66
N GLN A 529 23.68 4.59 8.48
CA GLN A 529 24.74 3.84 7.81
C GLN A 529 26.10 4.03 8.48
N LYS A 530 26.42 5.25 8.93
CA LYS A 530 27.66 5.55 9.66
C LYS A 530 27.78 4.74 10.96
N ALA A 531 26.66 4.46 11.64
CA ALA A 531 26.64 3.63 12.85
C ALA A 531 27.15 2.19 12.63
N PHE A 532 27.06 1.65 11.40
CA PHE A 532 27.59 0.33 11.05
C PHE A 532 29.08 0.33 10.62
N VAL A 533 29.71 1.51 10.47
CA VAL A 533 31.15 1.59 10.18
C VAL A 533 31.92 1.48 11.50
N SER A 534 32.74 0.43 11.63
CA SER A 534 33.52 0.17 12.84
C SER A 534 34.45 1.34 13.23
N SER A 535 34.59 1.55 14.53
CA SER A 535 35.55 2.49 15.12
C SER A 535 36.99 2.21 14.68
N THR A 536 37.36 0.93 14.53
CA THR A 536 38.65 0.48 14.00
C THR A 536 38.91 0.99 12.58
N ALA A 537 37.93 0.86 11.68
CA ALA A 537 38.05 1.39 10.31
C ALA A 537 38.17 2.92 10.32
N LEU A 538 37.31 3.63 11.07
CA LEU A 538 37.38 5.09 11.16
C LEU A 538 38.73 5.59 11.72
N THR A 539 39.27 4.90 12.73
CA THR A 539 40.60 5.18 13.30
C THR A 539 41.71 4.99 12.27
N LYS A 540 41.63 3.92 11.45
CA LYS A 540 42.57 3.68 10.34
C LYS A 540 42.52 4.81 9.30
N LEU A 541 41.33 5.27 8.91
CA LEU A 541 41.15 6.38 7.97
C LEU A 541 41.77 7.69 8.51
N VAL A 542 41.44 8.08 9.74
CA VAL A 542 41.99 9.29 10.39
C VAL A 542 43.52 9.22 10.52
N SER A 543 44.06 8.04 10.84
CA SER A 543 45.52 7.83 10.92
C SER A 543 46.19 7.97 9.55
N ALA A 544 45.55 7.52 8.48
CA ALA A 544 46.03 7.69 7.12
C ALA A 544 46.01 9.16 6.67
N GLU A 545 44.94 9.91 7.00
CA GLU A 545 44.81 11.35 6.74
C GLU A 545 45.85 12.19 7.50
N LYS A 546 46.15 11.84 8.76
CA LYS A 546 47.22 12.46 9.53
C LYS A 546 48.59 12.18 8.90
N THR A 547 48.82 10.94 8.44
CA THR A 547 50.08 10.53 7.82
C THR A 547 50.32 11.23 6.48
N ILE A 548 49.32 11.28 5.59
CA ILE A 548 49.45 11.95 4.28
C ILE A 548 49.71 13.46 4.46
N THR A 549 49.06 14.09 5.45
CA THR A 549 49.28 15.50 5.82
C THR A 549 50.70 15.73 6.30
N ASN A 550 51.24 14.87 7.18
CA ASN A 550 52.61 14.96 7.66
C ASN A 550 53.64 14.80 6.52
N LEU A 551 53.43 13.87 5.59
CA LEU A 551 54.29 13.68 4.41
C LEU A 551 54.37 14.94 3.53
N LYS A 552 53.23 15.62 3.33
CA LYS A 552 53.16 16.91 2.61
C LYS A 552 53.84 18.04 3.38
N ASN A 553 53.61 18.14 4.68
CA ASN A 553 54.22 19.17 5.54
C ASN A 553 55.75 19.06 5.56
N ALA A 554 56.30 17.85 5.57
CA ALA A 554 57.75 17.62 5.45
C ALA A 554 58.32 18.17 4.13
N ALA A 555 57.65 17.90 3.00
CA ALA A 555 58.05 18.45 1.70
C ALA A 555 57.92 19.99 1.66
N LYS A 556 56.83 20.55 2.21
CA LYS A 556 56.64 22.01 2.33
C LYS A 556 57.75 22.67 3.16
N ALA A 557 58.14 22.09 4.30
CA ALA A 557 59.20 22.65 5.14
C ALA A 557 60.56 22.74 4.41
N VAL A 558 60.85 21.80 3.50
CA VAL A 558 62.03 21.85 2.63
C VAL A 558 61.87 22.92 1.55
N LYS A 559 60.69 23.02 0.92
CA LYS A 559 60.37 24.06 -0.06
C LYS A 559 60.53 25.46 0.51
N ASP A 560 60.03 25.68 1.73
CA ASP A 560 60.15 26.95 2.43
C ASP A 560 61.62 27.29 2.73
N LYS A 561 62.43 26.30 3.17
CA LYS A 561 63.89 26.47 3.34
C LYS A 561 64.60 26.86 2.03
N ILE A 562 64.25 26.25 0.90
CA ILE A 562 64.82 26.60 -0.41
C ILE A 562 64.34 28.00 -0.87
N SER A 563 63.07 28.32 -0.65
CA SER A 563 62.52 29.64 -0.95
C SER A 563 63.17 30.75 -0.11
N ALA A 564 63.51 30.47 1.15
CA ALA A 564 64.20 31.40 2.05
C ALA A 564 65.69 31.62 1.73
N LEU A 565 66.30 30.84 0.82
CA LEU A 565 67.67 31.11 0.38
C LEU A 565 67.78 32.49 -0.29
N PRO A 566 68.91 33.22 -0.13
CA PRO A 566 69.10 34.50 -0.79
C PRO A 566 69.07 34.34 -2.33
N ALA A 567 68.73 35.42 -3.03
CA ALA A 567 68.92 35.47 -4.49
C ALA A 567 70.39 35.21 -4.83
N VAL A 568 70.67 34.60 -5.99
CA VAL A 568 72.01 34.09 -6.34
C VAL A 568 73.10 35.18 -6.23
N GLY A 569 72.84 36.40 -6.71
CA GLY A 569 73.77 37.53 -6.57
C GLY A 569 74.04 37.98 -5.12
N SER A 570 73.16 37.64 -4.18
CA SER A 570 73.22 37.96 -2.75
C SER A 570 73.75 36.82 -1.88
N VAL A 571 74.12 35.67 -2.45
CA VAL A 571 74.77 34.56 -1.71
C VAL A 571 76.12 35.03 -1.15
N ARG A 572 76.39 34.75 0.12
CA ARG A 572 77.64 35.09 0.83
C ARG A 572 78.14 33.85 1.61
N LEU A 573 79.35 33.91 2.16
CA LEU A 573 79.88 32.82 3.00
C LEU A 573 78.96 32.52 4.21
N THR A 574 78.31 33.53 4.78
CA THR A 574 77.30 33.40 5.85
C THR A 574 76.04 32.63 5.43
N SER A 575 75.79 32.44 4.14
CA SER A 575 74.65 31.66 3.62
C SER A 575 74.86 30.15 3.72
N GLU A 576 76.07 29.67 4.05
CA GLU A 576 76.45 28.25 4.01
C GLU A 576 75.55 27.35 4.86
N THR A 577 75.25 27.72 6.10
CA THR A 577 74.43 26.91 7.01
C THR A 577 73.01 26.71 6.46
N ALA A 578 72.41 27.77 5.91
CA ALA A 578 71.07 27.70 5.32
C ALA A 578 71.05 26.81 4.05
N ILE A 579 72.07 26.94 3.19
CA ILE A 579 72.23 26.13 1.98
C ILE A 579 72.38 24.64 2.35
N LYS A 580 73.26 24.31 3.31
CA LYS A 580 73.43 22.94 3.81
C LYS A 580 72.16 22.38 4.45
N ALA A 581 71.44 23.17 5.24
CA ALA A 581 70.20 22.75 5.88
C ALA A 581 69.07 22.48 4.86
N ALA A 582 68.99 23.29 3.79
CA ALA A 582 68.08 23.07 2.67
C ALA A 582 68.43 21.80 1.88
N ARG A 583 69.72 21.58 1.57
CA ARG A 583 70.22 20.36 0.89
C ARG A 583 70.01 19.09 1.70
N SER A 584 70.35 19.10 2.98
CA SER A 584 70.14 17.96 3.88
C SER A 584 68.65 17.61 3.99
N GLY A 585 67.80 18.62 4.20
CA GLY A 585 66.35 18.46 4.20
C GLY A 585 65.82 17.88 2.88
N TYR A 586 66.27 18.38 1.74
CA TYR A 586 65.89 17.84 0.43
C TYR A 586 66.32 16.39 0.23
N ASN A 587 67.55 16.03 0.64
CA ASN A 587 68.05 14.68 0.46
C ASN A 587 67.26 13.64 1.27
N ALA A 588 66.82 14.00 2.49
CA ALA A 588 66.04 13.16 3.40
C ALA A 588 64.59 12.86 2.95
N LEU A 589 64.06 13.60 1.97
CA LEU A 589 62.73 13.35 1.41
C LEU A 589 62.73 12.12 0.49
N ASP A 590 61.61 11.40 0.40
CA ASP A 590 61.40 10.38 -0.63
C ASP A 590 61.22 10.99 -2.04
N SER A 591 61.23 10.16 -3.07
CA SER A 591 61.09 10.61 -4.47
C SER A 591 59.78 11.36 -4.76
N ASN A 592 58.67 10.98 -4.12
CA ASN A 592 57.39 11.66 -4.29
C ASN A 592 57.36 13.00 -3.53
N GLN A 593 57.93 13.03 -2.32
CA GLN A 593 58.05 14.27 -1.55
C GLN A 593 58.93 15.29 -2.26
N LYS A 594 60.00 14.83 -2.94
CA LYS A 594 60.88 15.68 -3.76
C LYS A 594 60.14 16.38 -4.91
N THR A 595 59.13 15.77 -5.53
CA THR A 595 58.35 16.45 -6.59
C THR A 595 57.54 17.63 -6.05
N LEU A 596 56.99 17.53 -4.84
CA LEU A 596 56.20 18.60 -4.20
C LEU A 596 57.05 19.85 -3.85
N VAL A 597 58.35 19.68 -3.63
CA VAL A 597 59.29 20.79 -3.41
C VAL A 597 59.36 21.70 -4.65
N GLY A 598 59.29 21.11 -5.85
CA GLY A 598 59.40 21.82 -7.12
C GLY A 598 60.85 22.09 -7.55
N SER A 599 61.11 23.22 -8.21
CA SER A 599 62.41 23.47 -8.83
C SER A 599 63.54 23.67 -7.81
N ILE A 600 64.47 22.73 -7.79
CA ILE A 600 65.70 22.80 -6.99
C ILE A 600 66.73 23.81 -7.55
N SER A 601 66.46 24.43 -8.70
CA SER A 601 67.40 25.34 -9.41
C SER A 601 67.92 26.48 -8.52
N LYS A 602 67.09 27.00 -7.60
CA LYS A 602 67.50 28.03 -6.65
C LYS A 602 68.55 27.52 -5.65
N LEU A 603 68.39 26.29 -5.15
CA LEU A 603 69.35 25.66 -4.25
C LEU A 603 70.66 25.33 -4.99
N THR A 604 70.59 24.72 -6.18
CA THR A 604 71.81 24.37 -6.94
C THR A 604 72.57 25.61 -7.42
N ALA A 605 71.88 26.69 -7.81
CA ALA A 605 72.52 27.95 -8.15
C ALA A 605 73.17 28.63 -6.92
N ALA A 606 72.55 28.53 -5.74
CA ALA A 606 73.14 29.03 -4.50
C ALA A 606 74.37 28.22 -4.07
N GLU A 607 74.34 26.90 -4.20
CA GLU A 607 75.47 26.00 -3.97
C GLU A 607 76.64 26.30 -4.93
N ALA A 608 76.36 26.41 -6.24
CA ALA A 608 77.35 26.76 -7.24
C ALA A 608 77.98 28.13 -6.98
N ARG A 609 77.17 29.15 -6.65
CA ARG A 609 77.67 30.49 -6.33
C ARG A 609 78.51 30.52 -5.05
N LEU A 610 78.09 29.79 -4.00
CA LEU A 610 78.89 29.65 -2.78
C LEU A 610 80.23 28.95 -3.07
N SER A 611 80.23 27.94 -3.94
CA SER A 611 81.45 27.25 -4.38
C SER A 611 82.42 28.20 -5.09
N LEU A 612 81.93 29.01 -6.04
CA LEU A 612 82.72 30.04 -6.72
C LEU A 612 83.31 31.06 -5.74
N ILE A 613 82.50 31.60 -4.82
CA ILE A 613 82.97 32.52 -3.78
C ILE A 613 84.05 31.85 -2.92
N LYS A 614 83.86 30.58 -2.52
CA LYS A 614 84.85 29.85 -1.70
C LYS A 614 86.16 29.58 -2.43
N ALA A 615 86.12 29.32 -3.73
CA ALA A 615 87.27 28.95 -4.55
C ALA A 615 88.09 30.14 -5.05
N ASP A 616 87.54 31.35 -5.02
CA ASP A 616 88.24 32.55 -5.50
C ASP A 616 89.52 32.84 -4.69
N LYS A 617 90.50 33.37 -5.43
CA LYS A 617 91.84 33.77 -4.97
C LYS A 617 92.30 35.07 -5.64
N THR A 618 91.46 35.68 -6.48
CA THR A 618 91.85 36.85 -7.26
C THR A 618 91.70 38.11 -6.42
N LEU A 619 92.55 39.11 -6.67
CA LEU A 619 92.43 40.39 -5.97
C LEU A 619 91.42 41.30 -6.71
N PRO A 620 90.60 42.06 -5.98
CA PRO A 620 89.69 43.05 -6.58
C PRO A 620 90.41 43.97 -7.56
N THR A 621 89.74 44.41 -8.60
CA THR A 621 90.30 45.33 -9.59
C THR A 621 89.91 46.77 -9.28
N ILE A 622 90.89 47.67 -9.31
CA ILE A 622 90.73 49.13 -9.15
C ILE A 622 91.29 49.78 -10.42
N LYS A 623 90.46 50.54 -11.15
CA LYS A 623 90.79 51.24 -12.40
C LYS A 623 90.59 52.76 -12.26
N GLY A 624 91.19 53.53 -13.17
CA GLY A 624 91.14 55.01 -13.21
C GLY A 624 92.29 55.71 -12.50
N VAL A 625 92.96 55.01 -11.57
CA VAL A 625 94.13 55.44 -10.82
C VAL A 625 95.19 54.34 -10.74
N THR A 626 96.46 54.74 -10.67
CA THR A 626 97.62 53.84 -10.55
C THR A 626 98.25 54.00 -9.18
N ASN A 627 98.74 52.91 -8.59
CA ASN A 627 99.33 52.96 -7.24
C ASN A 627 100.55 53.90 -7.19
N ASN A 628 100.56 54.79 -6.18
CA ASN A 628 101.53 55.86 -5.96
C ASN A 628 101.66 56.91 -7.10
N ALA A 629 100.70 56.99 -8.03
CA ALA A 629 100.68 58.01 -9.07
C ALA A 629 100.13 59.36 -8.57
N TYR A 630 100.52 60.43 -9.27
CA TYR A 630 100.19 61.83 -8.98
C TYR A 630 99.38 62.40 -10.14
N TYR A 631 98.34 63.19 -9.85
CA TYR A 631 97.44 63.74 -10.86
C TYR A 631 97.05 65.20 -10.59
N LYS A 632 97.22 66.06 -11.60
CA LYS A 632 96.72 67.45 -11.59
C LYS A 632 95.26 67.64 -12.00
N VAL A 633 94.59 66.55 -12.36
CA VAL A 633 93.18 66.56 -12.77
C VAL A 633 92.36 65.71 -11.83
N ASN A 634 91.06 65.98 -11.76
CA ASN A 634 90.11 65.14 -11.04
C ASN A 634 90.18 63.70 -11.55
N LYS A 635 89.90 62.74 -10.66
CA LYS A 635 89.83 61.32 -11.00
C LYS A 635 88.49 60.71 -10.61
N THR A 636 88.07 59.74 -11.40
CA THR A 636 87.02 58.78 -11.05
C THR A 636 87.69 57.41 -10.90
N VAL A 637 87.21 56.62 -9.96
CA VAL A 637 87.71 55.26 -9.69
C VAL A 637 86.60 54.29 -10.04
N GLN A 638 86.95 53.19 -10.71
CA GLN A 638 86.03 52.07 -10.98
C GLN A 638 86.55 50.82 -10.28
N ILE A 639 85.65 50.10 -9.62
CA ILE A 639 85.97 48.86 -8.90
C ILE A 639 85.17 47.69 -9.47
N SER A 640 85.78 46.52 -9.56
CA SER A 640 85.13 45.30 -10.06
C SER A 640 85.82 44.05 -9.53
N ASP A 641 85.08 42.95 -9.43
CA ASP A 641 85.59 41.67 -8.96
C ASP A 641 84.81 40.50 -9.62
N ASN A 642 85.41 39.30 -9.72
CA ASN A 642 84.80 38.13 -10.37
C ASN A 642 83.69 37.47 -9.53
N VAL A 643 83.83 37.47 -8.20
CA VAL A 643 82.82 36.99 -7.26
C VAL A 643 82.05 38.14 -6.62
N GLY A 644 82.52 39.38 -6.76
CA GLY A 644 81.83 40.61 -6.42
C GLY A 644 82.41 41.29 -5.18
N VAL A 645 82.09 42.57 -5.00
CA VAL A 645 82.63 43.38 -3.90
C VAL A 645 81.77 43.20 -2.64
N LEU A 646 82.44 42.97 -1.50
CA LEU A 646 81.83 42.93 -0.16
C LEU A 646 81.85 44.31 0.50
N THR A 647 83.01 44.96 0.49
CA THR A 647 83.19 46.33 0.99
C THR A 647 84.15 47.11 0.13
N ALA A 648 83.89 48.40 -0.03
CA ALA A 648 84.82 49.35 -0.64
C ALA A 648 84.77 50.67 0.11
N THR A 649 85.95 51.16 0.49
CA THR A 649 86.12 52.42 1.21
C THR A 649 87.24 53.23 0.59
N TYR A 650 87.25 54.53 0.87
CA TYR A 650 88.41 55.38 0.62
C TYR A 650 88.78 56.18 1.85
N THR A 651 90.08 56.43 2.03
CA THR A 651 90.55 57.45 2.97
C THR A 651 91.06 58.68 2.23
N ILE A 652 90.86 59.84 2.83
CA ILE A 652 91.47 61.12 2.45
C ILE A 652 91.98 61.78 3.74
N ASN A 653 93.26 62.20 3.75
CA ASN A 653 93.91 62.83 4.92
C ASN A 653 93.68 62.05 6.24
N GLY A 654 93.70 60.71 6.18
CA GLY A 654 93.52 59.82 7.32
C GLY A 654 92.06 59.45 7.66
N LYS A 655 91.06 60.22 7.22
CA LYS A 655 89.64 59.94 7.52
C LYS A 655 89.02 59.01 6.47
N SER A 656 88.27 58.00 6.92
CA SER A 656 87.65 56.95 6.09
C SER A 656 86.21 57.27 5.69
N TYR A 657 85.83 56.84 4.49
CA TYR A 657 84.53 57.10 3.84
C TYR A 657 84.10 55.90 2.99
N PRO A 658 82.79 55.66 2.79
CA PRO A 658 82.31 54.65 1.85
C PRO A 658 82.67 55.04 0.40
N TYR A 659 83.00 54.05 -0.42
CA TYR A 659 83.16 54.26 -1.86
C TYR A 659 81.81 54.55 -2.53
N SER A 660 81.84 55.37 -3.59
CA SER A 660 80.74 55.51 -4.55
C SER A 660 81.30 55.60 -5.96
N SER A 661 80.68 54.93 -6.93
CA SER A 661 81.09 54.95 -8.34
C SER A 661 80.89 56.30 -9.02
N SER A 662 80.00 57.15 -8.48
CA SER A 662 79.83 58.54 -8.90
C SER A 662 80.85 59.50 -8.25
N LYS A 663 81.71 59.02 -7.33
CA LYS A 663 82.64 59.89 -6.61
C LYS A 663 83.73 60.41 -7.55
N VAL A 664 83.71 61.72 -7.76
CA VAL A 664 84.85 62.46 -8.29
C VAL A 664 85.79 62.81 -7.14
N TYR A 665 87.05 62.39 -7.26
CA TYR A 665 88.16 62.74 -6.39
C TYR A 665 88.82 64.00 -6.97
N SER A 666 88.92 65.07 -6.17
CA SER A 666 89.21 66.43 -6.70
C SER A 666 90.00 67.34 -5.76
N ALA A 667 90.10 67.03 -4.46
CA ALA A 667 90.87 67.83 -3.50
C ALA A 667 92.35 67.45 -3.55
N SER A 668 93.25 68.41 -3.35
CA SER A 668 94.69 68.13 -3.27
C SER A 668 95.00 67.37 -1.98
N ALA A 669 95.24 66.06 -2.09
CA ALA A 669 95.33 65.14 -0.96
C ALA A 669 95.91 63.79 -1.36
N LYS A 670 96.35 63.02 -0.35
CA LYS A 670 96.60 61.58 -0.47
C LYS A 670 95.27 60.83 -0.32
N TYR A 671 94.96 60.01 -1.32
CA TYR A 671 93.82 59.09 -1.32
C TYR A 671 94.29 57.65 -1.19
N THR A 672 93.55 56.84 -0.43
CA THR A 672 93.75 55.37 -0.37
C THR A 672 92.41 54.69 -0.63
N ILE A 673 92.30 53.93 -1.71
CA ILE A 673 91.13 53.07 -2.00
C ILE A 673 91.41 51.68 -1.46
N THR A 674 90.50 51.12 -0.65
CA THR A 674 90.57 49.74 -0.17
C THR A 674 89.30 49.01 -0.58
N VAL A 675 89.45 47.89 -1.28
CA VAL A 675 88.34 47.03 -1.74
C VAL A 675 88.55 45.61 -1.20
N THR A 676 87.48 45.02 -0.68
CA THR A 676 87.39 43.61 -0.26
C THR A 676 86.32 42.91 -1.09
N ASP A 677 86.61 41.75 -1.68
CA ASP A 677 85.62 40.91 -2.38
C ASP A 677 84.77 40.04 -1.41
N LEU A 678 83.83 39.26 -1.96
CA LEU A 678 82.96 38.34 -1.21
C LEU A 678 83.69 37.17 -0.53
N LYS A 679 84.90 36.82 -0.99
CA LYS A 679 85.75 35.78 -0.38
C LYS A 679 86.54 36.35 0.80
N GLY A 680 86.89 37.63 0.73
CA GLY A 680 87.69 38.36 1.71
C GLY A 680 89.07 38.78 1.21
N ASN A 681 89.42 38.59 -0.08
CA ASN A 681 90.69 39.09 -0.59
C ASN A 681 90.63 40.63 -0.72
N LYS A 682 91.78 41.29 -0.52
CA LYS A 682 91.85 42.74 -0.33
C LYS A 682 92.85 43.38 -1.27
N ARG A 683 92.45 44.47 -1.91
CA ARG A 683 93.36 45.34 -2.67
C ARG A 683 93.30 46.78 -2.16
N THR A 684 94.48 47.35 -1.98
CA THR A 684 94.67 48.74 -1.60
C THR A 684 95.44 49.46 -2.70
N VAL A 685 94.96 50.64 -3.12
CA VAL A 685 95.64 51.53 -4.07
C VAL A 685 95.71 52.93 -3.49
N VAL A 686 96.93 53.46 -3.38
CA VAL A 686 97.21 54.83 -2.96
C VAL A 686 97.40 55.69 -4.21
N PHE A 687 96.86 56.90 -4.23
CA PHE A 687 97.18 57.90 -5.26
C PHE A 687 97.12 59.31 -4.69
N TYR A 688 97.68 60.27 -5.42
CA TYR A 688 97.78 61.66 -5.02
C TYR A 688 97.09 62.53 -6.06
N ILE A 689 96.24 63.45 -5.60
CA ILE A 689 95.84 64.60 -6.40
C ILE A 689 96.63 65.79 -5.89
N ASP A 690 97.24 66.52 -6.80
CA ASP A 690 97.88 67.79 -6.50
C ASP A 690 97.69 68.74 -7.68
N LYS A 691 97.10 69.89 -7.41
CA LYS A 691 96.81 70.96 -8.39
C LYS A 691 97.65 72.22 -8.13
N THR A 692 98.49 72.17 -7.10
CA THR A 692 99.25 73.32 -6.64
C THR A 692 100.41 73.52 -7.61
N ALA A 693 100.51 74.69 -8.22
CA ALA A 693 101.67 74.99 -9.04
C ALA A 693 102.91 75.13 -8.15
N PRO A 694 104.04 74.46 -8.46
CA PRO A 694 105.28 74.65 -7.73
C PRO A 694 105.72 76.12 -7.77
N THR A 695 106.39 76.58 -6.72
CA THR A 695 106.91 77.95 -6.67
C THR A 695 107.96 78.19 -7.77
N LYS A 696 108.10 79.44 -8.23
CA LYS A 696 109.04 79.80 -9.30
C LYS A 696 110.48 79.42 -8.90
N PRO A 697 111.28 78.80 -9.79
CA PRO A 697 112.63 78.39 -9.45
C PRO A 697 113.54 79.59 -9.20
N THR A 698 114.32 79.54 -8.14
CA THR A 698 115.46 80.45 -7.97
C THR A 698 116.59 80.05 -8.91
N VAL A 699 117.37 81.02 -9.38
CA VAL A 699 118.44 80.82 -10.37
C VAL A 699 119.63 81.68 -9.95
N LYS A 700 120.84 81.10 -9.85
CA LYS A 700 122.07 81.89 -9.67
C LYS A 700 122.37 82.72 -10.92
N SER A 701 123.13 83.81 -10.78
CA SER A 701 123.48 84.69 -11.90
C SER A 701 124.16 83.93 -13.05
N ILE A 702 123.77 84.26 -14.28
CA ILE A 702 124.27 83.62 -15.52
C ILE A 702 125.05 84.68 -16.31
N SER A 703 126.30 84.36 -16.64
CA SER A 703 127.18 85.13 -17.52
C SER A 703 127.30 84.46 -18.90
N SER A 704 127.82 85.16 -19.89
CA SER A 704 128.16 84.58 -21.20
C SER A 704 129.14 83.39 -21.14
N SER A 705 129.94 83.27 -20.08
CA SER A 705 130.84 82.14 -19.82
C SER A 705 130.19 80.94 -19.11
N THR A 706 128.96 81.09 -18.59
CA THR A 706 128.28 80.07 -17.78
C THR A 706 127.89 78.83 -18.59
N THR A 707 128.29 77.65 -18.11
CA THR A 707 127.99 76.33 -18.73
C THR A 707 127.09 75.44 -17.88
N LYS A 708 126.75 75.87 -16.66
CA LYS A 708 125.81 75.18 -15.75
C LYS A 708 124.91 76.22 -15.06
N VAL A 709 123.61 76.09 -15.22
CA VAL A 709 122.62 76.87 -14.45
C VAL A 709 122.29 76.10 -13.18
N THR A 710 122.39 76.78 -12.04
CA THR A 710 122.13 76.17 -10.72
C THR A 710 121.17 77.03 -9.91
N GLY A 711 120.42 76.41 -9.00
CA GLY A 711 119.45 77.10 -8.16
C GLY A 711 118.66 76.14 -7.28
N LYS A 712 117.60 76.65 -6.65
CA LYS A 712 116.63 75.87 -5.87
C LYS A 712 115.21 75.96 -6.43
N ALA A 713 114.46 74.87 -6.32
CA ALA A 713 113.05 74.78 -6.66
C ALA A 713 112.38 73.63 -5.87
N GLU A 714 111.12 73.32 -6.15
CA GLU A 714 110.38 72.26 -5.45
C GLU A 714 111.03 70.88 -5.61
N VAL A 715 111.12 70.12 -4.52
CA VAL A 715 111.75 68.80 -4.48
C VAL A 715 111.09 67.81 -5.46
N TYR A 716 111.91 66.99 -6.13
CA TYR A 716 111.46 66.00 -7.13
C TYR A 716 110.74 66.55 -8.37
N SER A 717 110.53 67.86 -8.48
CA SER A 717 110.07 68.50 -9.72
C SER A 717 111.15 68.42 -10.80
N THR A 718 110.80 68.75 -12.04
CA THR A 718 111.71 68.77 -13.20
C THR A 718 111.90 70.21 -13.66
N ILE A 719 113.13 70.71 -13.63
CA ILE A 719 113.50 72.05 -14.12
C ILE A 719 113.64 72.04 -15.64
N TYR A 720 113.18 73.12 -16.29
CA TYR A 720 113.28 73.37 -17.71
C TYR A 720 113.90 74.75 -17.93
N ILE A 721 114.85 74.84 -18.85
CA ILE A 721 115.55 76.07 -19.22
C ILE A 721 115.38 76.26 -20.73
N LEU A 722 114.82 77.39 -21.12
CA LEU A 722 114.51 77.74 -22.51
C LEU A 722 115.21 79.03 -22.92
N GLN A 723 115.65 79.08 -24.18
CA GLN A 723 116.05 80.28 -24.90
C GLN A 723 114.96 80.59 -25.92
N GLY A 724 114.18 81.64 -25.70
CA GLY A 724 112.91 81.82 -26.42
C GLY A 724 112.00 80.61 -26.22
N SER A 725 111.57 79.96 -27.31
CA SER A 725 110.81 78.70 -27.30
C SER A 725 111.67 77.44 -27.22
N LYS A 726 112.98 77.52 -27.48
CA LYS A 726 113.88 76.35 -27.56
C LYS A 726 114.31 75.89 -26.17
N LYS A 727 113.98 74.65 -25.79
CA LYS A 727 114.54 74.01 -24.58
C LYS A 727 116.05 73.80 -24.77
N ILE A 728 116.85 74.47 -23.95
CA ILE A 728 118.32 74.37 -23.94
C ILE A 728 118.87 73.54 -22.77
N GLY A 729 118.04 73.19 -21.79
CA GLY A 729 118.42 72.33 -20.68
C GLY A 729 117.23 71.86 -19.83
N THR A 730 117.42 70.74 -19.13
CA THR A 730 116.48 70.21 -18.14
C THR A 730 117.19 69.27 -17.16
N SER A 731 116.71 69.15 -15.93
CA SER A 731 117.11 68.12 -14.96
C SER A 731 115.96 67.84 -13.99
N LYS A 732 116.07 66.79 -13.17
CA LYS A 732 115.28 66.72 -11.94
C LYS A 732 115.87 67.64 -10.87
N VAL A 733 115.02 68.11 -9.97
CA VAL A 733 115.38 68.77 -8.72
C VAL A 733 115.56 67.69 -7.65
N SER A 734 116.61 67.81 -6.84
CA SER A 734 116.95 66.84 -5.80
C SER A 734 115.89 66.79 -4.67
N SER A 735 116.00 65.79 -3.80
CA SER A 735 115.30 65.74 -2.51
C SER A 735 115.65 66.92 -1.59
N SER A 736 116.79 67.58 -1.80
CA SER A 736 117.23 68.80 -1.10
C SER A 736 116.80 70.11 -1.80
N GLY A 737 115.99 70.02 -2.87
CA GLY A 737 115.45 71.17 -3.58
C GLY A 737 116.44 71.86 -4.52
N ALA A 738 117.64 71.32 -4.71
CA ALA A 738 118.68 71.89 -5.56
C ALA A 738 118.63 71.31 -6.98
N TYR A 739 119.04 72.10 -7.98
CA TYR A 739 119.23 71.61 -9.35
C TYR A 739 120.51 72.16 -9.99
N SER A 740 121.01 71.43 -10.99
CA SER A 740 122.19 71.79 -11.79
C SER A 740 121.99 71.29 -13.22
N VAL A 741 121.81 72.22 -14.16
CA VAL A 741 121.52 71.93 -15.56
C VAL A 741 122.70 72.40 -16.41
N LYS A 742 123.37 71.49 -17.09
CA LYS A 742 124.39 71.83 -18.09
C LYS A 742 123.71 72.51 -19.29
N ILE A 743 124.23 73.65 -19.74
CA ILE A 743 123.77 74.36 -20.93
C ILE A 743 124.96 74.75 -21.81
N ALA A 744 124.73 74.95 -23.10
CA ALA A 744 125.69 75.64 -23.96
C ALA A 744 125.79 77.12 -23.55
N LYS A 745 126.99 77.71 -23.69
CA LYS A 745 127.22 79.15 -23.44
C LYS A 745 126.22 80.00 -24.24
N GLN A 746 125.70 81.04 -23.62
CA GLN A 746 124.68 81.91 -24.20
C GLN A 746 125.28 83.29 -24.51
N LYS A 747 124.82 83.96 -25.57
CA LYS A 747 125.27 85.32 -25.88
C LYS A 747 124.83 86.27 -24.77
N LYS A 748 125.65 87.27 -24.45
CA LYS A 748 125.28 88.37 -23.54
C LYS A 748 123.95 89.01 -23.98
N ASN A 749 123.16 89.46 -23.02
CA ASN A 749 121.79 89.97 -23.17
C ASN A 749 120.73 88.95 -23.63
N THR A 750 121.07 87.66 -23.80
CA THR A 750 120.07 86.60 -24.05
C THR A 750 119.14 86.48 -22.83
N LYS A 751 117.82 86.52 -23.05
CA LYS A 751 116.82 86.18 -22.01
C LYS A 751 116.57 84.67 -21.99
N LEU A 752 116.75 84.07 -20.83
CA LEU A 752 116.42 82.67 -20.55
C LEU A 752 115.15 82.59 -19.71
N THR A 753 114.29 81.64 -20.04
CA THR A 753 113.04 81.34 -19.31
C THR A 753 113.21 80.02 -18.58
N ILE A 754 113.12 80.06 -17.24
CA ILE A 754 113.32 78.90 -16.37
C ILE A 754 112.03 78.61 -15.60
N TYR A 755 111.55 77.37 -15.61
CA TYR A 755 110.40 76.92 -14.82
C TYR A 755 110.57 75.49 -14.33
N VAL A 756 109.83 75.07 -13.30
CA VAL A 756 109.71 73.66 -12.90
C VAL A 756 108.35 73.07 -13.22
N VAL A 757 108.29 71.74 -13.31
CA VAL A 757 107.05 70.95 -13.37
C VAL A 757 107.10 69.89 -12.28
N ASP A 758 106.09 69.84 -11.40
CA ASP A 758 106.02 68.90 -10.28
C ASP A 758 105.73 67.44 -10.70
N ARG A 759 105.51 66.55 -9.72
CA ARG A 759 105.17 65.14 -9.96
C ARG A 759 103.77 64.91 -10.53
N ALA A 760 102.83 65.83 -10.32
CA ALA A 760 101.47 65.78 -10.84
C ALA A 760 101.33 66.41 -12.25
N GLY A 761 102.36 67.13 -12.69
CA GLY A 761 102.44 67.85 -13.96
C GLY A 761 102.05 69.34 -13.88
N ASN A 762 101.94 69.94 -12.69
CA ASN A 762 101.71 71.38 -12.54
C ASN A 762 103.00 72.15 -12.83
N LYS A 763 102.88 73.27 -13.54
CA LYS A 763 104.01 74.08 -14.00
C LYS A 763 104.12 75.34 -13.15
N SER A 764 105.33 75.70 -12.70
CA SER A 764 105.58 76.95 -11.99
C SER A 764 105.39 78.17 -12.87
N ALA A 765 105.24 79.33 -12.24
CA ALA A 765 105.54 80.60 -12.91
C ALA A 765 106.99 80.61 -13.44
N ASN A 766 107.23 81.36 -14.51
CA ASN A 766 108.55 81.49 -15.13
C ASN A 766 109.46 82.43 -14.32
N THR A 767 110.70 82.04 -14.10
CA THR A 767 111.80 82.94 -13.73
C THR A 767 112.57 83.31 -15.00
N ILE A 768 112.67 84.62 -15.28
CA ILE A 768 113.40 85.14 -16.45
C ILE A 768 114.76 85.66 -15.98
N VAL A 769 115.84 85.21 -16.62
CA VAL A 769 117.21 85.65 -16.34
C VAL A 769 117.86 86.16 -17.62
N THR A 770 118.38 87.38 -17.59
CA THR A 770 119.19 87.94 -18.68
C THR A 770 120.66 87.59 -18.45
N VAL A 771 121.32 87.04 -19.48
CA VAL A 771 122.73 86.65 -19.45
C VAL A 771 123.63 87.90 -19.44
N LYS A 772 124.51 88.02 -18.43
CA LYS A 772 125.40 89.17 -18.22
C LYS A 772 126.70 89.10 -19.04
#